data_AF-G7GKN3-F1
#
_entry.id   AF-G7GKN3-F1
#
_cell.length_a   1.000
_cell.length_b   1.000
_cell.length_c   1.000
_cell.angle_alpha   90.00
_cell.angle_beta   90.00
_cell.angle_gamma   90.00
#
_symmetry.space_group_name_H-M   'P 1'
#
loop_
_entity.id
_entity.type
_entity.pdbx_description
1 polymer ?
#
loop_
_entity_poly.entity_id
_entity_poly.type
_entity_poly.pdbx_seq_one_letter_code
_entity_poly.pdbx_strand_id
1 'polypeptide(L)'
;MSDRRPHRRDDRGGNSRGRNSRNGTKRSAAATERSDDPALPDDVSAGDLEASVRRDLLSLDKANAESVARHLVMVTRLLEEDPALALEHARAARRRGGRIGLVRETAGIAAYNAGEWQEAVSELRTAKRITGSSALLPLIADSERGLGRADRAIEIARSAEGRALTGEEATEMRIVEAGARIDLGEPEKALVTLQLENLAVGQTGTGPARLFYAYASALLAAGRRADAITWFMNASSADVDDVTDAELRLVELTDPDFDETVAPGSGAEEENPATSEPIATPEPAAASEPTVTSVSAVDAVVAEEEKVREPADDVVADEPVAVAAPEELETATEPQVEPAPEPEAPTVDEIPERDGTEVPKVREPEAGTIMASYEALLLDLDGTVFGGHAPIIGARETLDRAEIPQFFVTNNASRRPTDVADHLNELGFEAGPEQVVTSAQSGAQLLAEHLEPGSRALVVGSEGLAQEVREVGIGVARSADDKPDAVIQGYSAHIGWAELSEAALAIRAGALWVATNIDATLPSERGLLVGNGSLVAAVANATGQTPLVAGKPAAPLMVDAIRRSGVNKPLVVGDRLDTDIEGAHTVGLDSVLVLTGVSTARDLLAAPPEQRPTYVVADLRGLYLSADLVRIAPHDGWQIEIDGDAVSVATTGAPAESLLPALAAAVWASSETIDHGVLTVTGADDTVGALLAQLGLAGVG
;
A
#
# COMPACT_ATOMS: atom_id res chain seq x y z
N MET A 1 -31.55 -77.58 -0.89
CA MET A 1 -32.99 -77.87 -0.78
C MET A 1 -33.43 -77.31 0.58
N SER A 2 -33.97 -76.10 0.63
CA SER A 2 -35.38 -75.74 0.35
C SER A 2 -36.33 -76.24 1.45
N ASP A 3 -37.27 -75.51 2.02
CA ASP A 3 -37.73 -74.10 2.00
C ASP A 3 -39.04 -74.14 2.85
N ARG A 4 -39.58 -72.96 3.23
CA ARG A 4 -40.98 -72.68 3.65
C ARG A 4 -41.40 -72.86 5.12
N ARG A 5 -41.76 -71.69 5.67
CA ARG A 5 -42.68 -71.46 6.81
C ARG A 5 -44.15 -71.74 6.39
N PRO A 6 -45.11 -71.70 7.33
CA PRO A 6 -45.95 -70.48 7.41
C PRO A 6 -46.42 -70.01 8.83
N HIS A 7 -46.65 -68.69 8.93
CA HIS A 7 -47.76 -67.91 9.55
C HIS A 7 -48.76 -68.52 10.56
N ARG A 8 -49.49 -67.80 11.45
CA ARG A 8 -49.58 -66.39 11.98
C ARG A 8 -50.79 -66.38 12.96
N ARG A 9 -50.91 -65.32 13.80
CA ARG A 9 -52.08 -64.83 14.61
C ARG A 9 -52.25 -65.33 16.06
N ASP A 10 -52.81 -64.57 17.03
CA ASP A 10 -52.92 -63.10 17.29
C ASP A 10 -53.37 -62.83 18.77
N ASP A 11 -53.05 -61.62 19.30
CA ASP A 11 -53.73 -60.81 20.35
C ASP A 11 -53.74 -61.06 21.89
N ARG A 12 -53.78 -59.91 22.61
CA ARG A 12 -53.93 -59.60 24.08
C ARG A 12 -52.70 -59.81 24.98
N GLY A 13 -52.32 -58.93 25.92
CA GLY A 13 -52.80 -57.57 26.28
C GLY A 13 -52.44 -57.22 27.75
N GLY A 14 -51.87 -56.03 28.04
CA GLY A 14 -51.47 -55.62 29.40
C GLY A 14 -51.02 -54.15 29.48
N ASN A 15 -51.26 -53.47 30.61
CA ASN A 15 -51.37 -52.00 30.66
C ASN A 15 -50.70 -51.37 31.90
N SER A 16 -50.01 -50.25 31.73
CA SER A 16 -49.87 -49.22 32.78
C SER A 16 -49.60 -47.82 32.18
N ARG A 17 -49.96 -46.76 32.92
CA ARG A 17 -49.97 -45.36 32.48
C ARG A 17 -49.02 -44.50 33.33
N GLY A 18 -48.27 -43.61 32.67
CA GLY A 18 -47.65 -42.40 33.24
C GLY A 18 -47.89 -41.23 32.28
N ARG A 19 -48.07 -40.00 32.78
CA ARG A 19 -48.59 -38.85 31.99
C ARG A 19 -47.76 -37.59 32.22
N ASN A 20 -47.80 -36.67 31.25
CA ASN A 20 -47.12 -35.36 31.15
C ASN A 20 -45.61 -35.46 30.83
N SER A 21 -44.99 -34.49 30.14
CA SER A 21 -45.50 -33.22 29.58
C SER A 21 -44.90 -32.92 28.20
N ARG A 22 -45.41 -31.88 27.53
CA ARG A 22 -44.82 -31.30 26.31
C ARG A 22 -43.47 -30.68 26.63
N ASN A 23 -42.47 -30.88 25.77
CA ASN A 23 -41.66 -29.77 25.26
C ASN A 23 -41.14 -30.14 23.87
N GLY A 24 -41.27 -29.19 22.93
CA GLY A 24 -40.72 -29.36 21.59
C GLY A 24 -39.34 -28.75 21.52
N THR A 25 -38.33 -29.54 21.15
CA THR A 25 -37.01 -29.02 20.78
C THR A 25 -36.87 -29.17 19.27
N LYS A 26 -36.64 -28.05 18.59
CA LYS A 26 -36.36 -28.01 17.15
C LYS A 26 -35.16 -28.92 16.87
N ARG A 27 -35.33 -29.96 16.03
CA ARG A 27 -34.17 -30.62 15.42
C ARG A 27 -33.57 -29.63 14.42
N SER A 28 -32.33 -29.23 14.66
CA SER A 28 -31.53 -28.40 13.77
C SER A 28 -31.33 -29.09 12.41
N ALA A 29 -31.07 -28.28 11.39
CA ALA A 29 -30.90 -28.72 9.99
C ALA A 29 -29.52 -29.34 9.71
N ALA A 30 -28.94 -30.06 10.67
CA ALA A 30 -27.63 -30.71 10.55
C ALA A 30 -27.79 -32.14 10.00
N ALA A 31 -28.00 -32.28 8.68
CA ALA A 31 -28.13 -33.59 8.02
C ALA A 31 -27.95 -33.58 6.48
N THR A 32 -26.78 -33.17 5.93
CA THR A 32 -26.31 -33.68 4.60
C THR A 32 -24.81 -33.48 4.29
N GLU A 33 -23.96 -33.33 5.30
CA GLU A 33 -22.51 -33.54 5.10
C GLU A 33 -22.26 -35.05 4.98
N ARG A 34 -21.53 -35.47 3.94
CA ARG A 34 -21.09 -36.86 3.81
C ARG A 34 -19.84 -37.04 4.66
N SER A 35 -19.61 -38.24 5.17
CA SER A 35 -18.46 -38.56 6.05
C SER A 35 -17.08 -38.30 5.43
N ASP A 36 -17.03 -38.08 4.12
CA ASP A 36 -15.82 -38.03 3.29
C ASP A 36 -15.68 -36.66 2.57
N ASP A 37 -16.47 -35.65 2.96
CA ASP A 37 -16.29 -34.25 2.55
C ASP A 37 -15.46 -33.51 3.64
N PRO A 38 -14.56 -32.58 3.27
CA PRO A 38 -13.85 -31.77 4.25
C PRO A 38 -14.82 -30.86 5.02
N ALA A 39 -14.52 -30.61 6.29
CA ALA A 39 -15.38 -29.86 7.18
C ALA A 39 -15.54 -28.40 6.72
N LEU A 40 -16.76 -27.87 6.80
CA LEU A 40 -17.05 -26.47 6.48
C LEU A 40 -17.14 -25.64 7.76
N PRO A 41 -16.26 -24.64 7.98
CA PRO A 41 -16.34 -23.73 9.13
C PRO A 41 -17.71 -23.04 9.26
N ASP A 42 -18.14 -22.79 10.50
CA ASP A 42 -19.46 -22.20 10.79
C ASP A 42 -19.58 -20.71 10.38
N ASP A 43 -18.45 -20.01 10.22
CA ASP A 43 -18.37 -18.63 9.71
C ASP A 43 -18.54 -18.54 8.17
N VAL A 44 -18.35 -19.64 7.45
CA VAL A 44 -18.40 -19.66 5.98
C VAL A 44 -19.84 -19.71 5.50
N SER A 45 -20.28 -18.65 4.85
CA SER A 45 -21.64 -18.49 4.34
C SER A 45 -21.67 -18.65 2.82
N ALA A 46 -22.77 -19.17 2.28
CA ALA A 46 -23.01 -19.07 0.84
C ALA A 46 -23.14 -17.62 0.36
N GLY A 47 -23.37 -16.66 1.27
CA GLY A 47 -23.43 -15.23 0.97
C GLY A 47 -22.07 -14.59 0.67
N ASP A 48 -20.96 -15.19 1.11
CA ASP A 48 -19.59 -14.71 0.89
C ASP A 48 -19.15 -14.89 -0.58
N LEU A 49 -19.93 -15.66 -1.34
CA LEU A 49 -19.69 -15.94 -2.75
C LEU A 49 -20.34 -14.87 -3.65
N GLU A 50 -19.62 -14.45 -4.67
CA GLU A 50 -20.02 -13.35 -5.56
C GLU A 50 -21.41 -13.57 -6.21
N ALA A 51 -22.17 -12.49 -6.39
CA ALA A 51 -23.56 -12.57 -6.82
C ALA A 51 -23.73 -13.09 -8.27
N SER A 52 -22.70 -13.02 -9.11
CA SER A 52 -22.63 -13.72 -10.40
C SER A 52 -22.56 -15.24 -10.21
N VAL A 53 -21.54 -15.72 -9.49
CA VAL A 53 -21.25 -17.13 -9.20
C VAL A 53 -22.45 -17.84 -8.56
N ARG A 54 -23.13 -17.18 -7.62
CA ARG A 54 -24.34 -17.74 -6.97
C ARG A 54 -25.53 -17.92 -7.93
N ARG A 55 -25.61 -17.17 -9.03
CA ARG A 55 -26.69 -17.33 -10.03
C ARG A 55 -26.53 -18.63 -10.82
N ASP A 56 -25.32 -19.06 -11.13
CA ASP A 56 -25.07 -20.32 -11.84
C ASP A 56 -25.46 -21.57 -11.00
N LEU A 57 -25.37 -21.44 -9.68
CA LEU A 57 -25.79 -22.47 -8.72
C LEU A 57 -27.31 -22.60 -8.58
N LEU A 58 -28.12 -21.66 -9.11
CA LEU A 58 -29.60 -21.73 -9.07
C LEU A 58 -30.19 -22.93 -9.84
N SER A 59 -29.36 -23.61 -10.64
CA SER A 59 -29.70 -24.87 -11.29
C SER A 59 -29.74 -26.09 -10.35
N LEU A 60 -29.22 -25.95 -9.12
CA LEU A 60 -29.28 -26.96 -8.06
C LEU A 60 -30.50 -26.72 -7.14
N ASP A 61 -30.90 -27.74 -6.38
CA ASP A 61 -31.79 -27.52 -5.25
C ASP A 61 -31.11 -26.68 -4.16
N LYS A 62 -31.91 -25.98 -3.35
CA LYS A 62 -31.41 -25.02 -2.35
C LYS A 62 -30.35 -25.59 -1.39
N ALA A 63 -30.46 -26.86 -0.99
CA ALA A 63 -29.52 -27.45 -0.05
C ALA A 63 -28.16 -27.76 -0.70
N ASN A 64 -28.18 -28.28 -1.94
CA ASN A 64 -26.96 -28.48 -2.71
C ASN A 64 -26.34 -27.17 -3.18
N ALA A 65 -27.13 -26.14 -3.54
CA ALA A 65 -26.63 -24.82 -3.89
C ALA A 65 -25.85 -24.17 -2.74
N GLU A 66 -26.43 -24.18 -1.52
CA GLU A 66 -25.80 -23.68 -0.29
C GLU A 66 -24.48 -24.41 0.01
N SER A 67 -24.49 -25.75 0.00
CA SER A 67 -23.30 -26.56 0.28
C SER A 67 -22.21 -26.39 -0.77
N VAL A 68 -22.57 -26.33 -2.06
CA VAL A 68 -21.61 -26.05 -3.14
C VAL A 68 -21.02 -24.65 -2.97
N ALA A 69 -21.82 -23.63 -2.68
CA ALA A 69 -21.34 -22.28 -2.49
C ALA A 69 -20.32 -22.19 -1.33
N ARG A 70 -20.63 -22.76 -0.16
CA ARG A 70 -19.70 -22.81 0.99
C ARG A 70 -18.38 -23.53 0.65
N HIS A 71 -18.43 -24.63 -0.11
CA HIS A 71 -17.19 -25.27 -0.58
C HIS A 71 -16.43 -24.40 -1.58
N LEU A 72 -17.08 -23.68 -2.51
CA LEU A 72 -16.40 -22.78 -3.45
C LEU A 72 -15.72 -21.60 -2.73
N VAL A 73 -16.36 -21.02 -1.70
CA VAL A 73 -15.73 -20.00 -0.83
C VAL A 73 -14.46 -20.55 -0.18
N MET A 74 -14.49 -21.79 0.33
CA MET A 74 -13.30 -22.43 0.88
C MET A 74 -12.22 -22.69 -0.17
N VAL A 75 -12.56 -22.96 -1.43
CA VAL A 75 -11.54 -23.03 -2.50
C VAL A 75 -10.85 -21.68 -2.64
N THR A 76 -11.60 -20.58 -2.73
CA THR A 76 -11.01 -19.23 -2.84
C THR A 76 -10.13 -18.87 -1.64
N ARG A 77 -10.54 -19.20 -0.41
CA ARG A 77 -9.74 -18.93 0.79
C ARG A 77 -8.45 -19.77 0.89
N LEU A 78 -8.42 -20.97 0.31
CA LEU A 78 -7.32 -21.93 0.49
C LEU A 78 -6.43 -22.12 -0.75
N LEU A 79 -6.75 -21.51 -1.89
CA LEU A 79 -6.13 -21.86 -3.17
C LEU A 79 -4.61 -21.65 -3.19
N GLU A 80 -4.13 -20.66 -2.43
CA GLU A 80 -2.72 -20.29 -2.29
C GLU A 80 -2.08 -20.94 -1.05
N GLU A 81 -2.78 -20.94 0.10
CA GLU A 81 -2.26 -21.45 1.38
C GLU A 81 -2.19 -23.00 1.47
N ASP A 82 -3.25 -23.69 1.03
CA ASP A 82 -3.34 -25.15 1.02
C ASP A 82 -4.09 -25.64 -0.23
N PRO A 83 -3.39 -25.71 -1.39
CA PRO A 83 -3.98 -26.16 -2.65
C PRO A 83 -4.55 -27.57 -2.58
N ALA A 84 -4.01 -28.44 -1.72
CA ALA A 84 -4.47 -29.82 -1.56
C ALA A 84 -5.84 -29.87 -0.88
N LEU A 85 -6.02 -29.13 0.23
CA LEU A 85 -7.32 -28.98 0.89
C LEU A 85 -8.31 -28.21 0.01
N ALA A 86 -7.87 -27.14 -0.68
CA ALA A 86 -8.69 -26.45 -1.67
C ALA A 86 -9.24 -27.42 -2.72
N LEU A 87 -8.42 -28.33 -3.24
CA LEU A 87 -8.85 -29.38 -4.15
C LEU A 87 -9.84 -30.36 -3.48
N GLU A 88 -9.72 -30.70 -2.20
CA GLU A 88 -10.74 -31.50 -1.50
C GLU A 88 -12.10 -30.80 -1.43
N HIS A 89 -12.12 -29.49 -1.12
CA HIS A 89 -13.34 -28.69 -1.15
C HIS A 89 -13.93 -28.60 -2.57
N ALA A 90 -13.08 -28.42 -3.60
CA ALA A 90 -13.53 -28.41 -5.00
C ALA A 90 -14.06 -29.78 -5.45
N ARG A 91 -13.43 -30.89 -5.02
CA ARG A 91 -13.91 -32.27 -5.24
C ARG A 91 -15.27 -32.47 -4.54
N ALA A 92 -15.50 -31.93 -3.35
CA ALA A 92 -16.77 -31.98 -2.62
C ALA A 92 -17.89 -31.14 -3.26
N ALA A 93 -17.56 -29.95 -3.80
CA ALA A 93 -18.45 -29.15 -4.64
C ALA A 93 -18.83 -29.92 -5.91
N ARG A 94 -17.85 -30.49 -6.63
CA ARG A 94 -18.04 -31.29 -7.86
C ARG A 94 -18.93 -32.51 -7.64
N ARG A 95 -18.85 -33.18 -6.47
CA ARG A 95 -19.74 -34.30 -6.07
C ARG A 95 -21.23 -33.92 -6.01
N ARG A 96 -21.56 -32.63 -5.95
CA ARG A 96 -22.94 -32.08 -5.90
C ARG A 96 -23.29 -31.29 -7.16
N GLY A 97 -22.39 -30.41 -7.61
CA GLY A 97 -22.59 -29.47 -8.71
C GLY A 97 -21.93 -29.83 -10.04
N GLY A 98 -21.38 -31.04 -10.22
CA GLY A 98 -20.56 -31.44 -11.38
C GLY A 98 -21.22 -31.46 -12.78
N ARG A 99 -22.35 -30.77 -12.98
CA ARG A 99 -22.90 -30.42 -14.31
C ARG A 99 -22.77 -28.93 -14.64
N ILE A 100 -22.39 -28.11 -13.66
CA ILE A 100 -22.21 -26.66 -13.80
C ILE A 100 -20.79 -26.41 -14.29
N GLY A 101 -20.65 -25.55 -15.32
CA GLY A 101 -19.35 -25.21 -15.91
C GLY A 101 -18.38 -24.65 -14.87
N LEU A 102 -18.84 -23.65 -14.11
CA LEU A 102 -18.11 -23.00 -13.02
C LEU A 102 -17.57 -23.99 -11.96
N VAL A 103 -18.39 -24.96 -11.50
CA VAL A 103 -17.94 -25.98 -10.53
C VAL A 103 -16.88 -26.92 -11.13
N ARG A 104 -16.91 -27.17 -12.45
CA ARG A 104 -15.87 -27.92 -13.17
C ARG A 104 -14.59 -27.09 -13.33
N GLU A 105 -14.76 -25.79 -13.56
CA GLU A 105 -13.67 -24.82 -13.73
C GLU A 105 -12.88 -24.66 -12.44
N THR A 106 -13.56 -24.36 -11.33
CA THR A 106 -12.95 -24.28 -9.99
C THR A 106 -12.26 -25.60 -9.59
N ALA A 107 -12.85 -26.76 -9.91
CA ALA A 107 -12.20 -28.05 -9.66
C ALA A 107 -10.96 -28.30 -10.53
N GLY A 108 -10.94 -27.75 -11.76
CA GLY A 108 -9.77 -27.78 -12.63
C GLY A 108 -8.65 -26.86 -12.15
N ILE A 109 -8.99 -25.64 -11.71
CA ILE A 109 -8.03 -24.66 -11.18
C ILE A 109 -7.45 -25.12 -9.83
N ALA A 110 -8.27 -25.67 -8.92
CA ALA A 110 -7.78 -26.25 -7.68
C ALA A 110 -6.87 -27.47 -7.94
N ALA A 111 -7.20 -28.32 -8.91
CA ALA A 111 -6.35 -29.45 -9.29
C ALA A 111 -5.02 -29.00 -9.94
N TYR A 112 -5.03 -27.90 -10.68
CA TYR A 112 -3.83 -27.29 -11.26
C TYR A 112 -2.87 -26.81 -10.17
N ASN A 113 -3.35 -26.01 -9.21
CA ASN A 113 -2.52 -25.50 -8.11
C ASN A 113 -2.02 -26.62 -7.17
N ALA A 114 -2.79 -27.71 -7.01
CA ALA A 114 -2.35 -28.89 -6.27
C ALA A 114 -1.38 -29.82 -7.04
N GLY A 115 -0.96 -29.48 -8.26
CA GLY A 115 -0.09 -30.32 -9.10
C GLY A 115 -0.74 -31.61 -9.63
N GLU A 116 -2.06 -31.74 -9.51
CA GLU A 116 -2.85 -32.90 -9.93
C GLU A 116 -3.20 -32.81 -11.42
N TRP A 117 -2.16 -32.68 -12.26
CA TRP A 117 -2.25 -32.35 -13.69
C TRP A 117 -3.25 -33.20 -14.48
N GLN A 118 -3.35 -34.49 -14.17
CA GLN A 118 -4.26 -35.41 -14.86
C GLN A 118 -5.74 -35.17 -14.50
N GLU A 119 -6.04 -34.70 -13.29
CA GLU A 119 -7.38 -34.24 -12.91
C GLU A 119 -7.65 -32.84 -13.48
N ALA A 120 -6.68 -31.92 -13.40
CA ALA A 120 -6.76 -30.57 -13.97
C ALA A 120 -7.14 -30.57 -15.45
N VAL A 121 -6.39 -31.28 -16.32
CA VAL A 121 -6.71 -31.44 -17.75
C VAL A 121 -8.14 -31.96 -17.96
N SER A 122 -8.58 -32.93 -17.15
CA SER A 122 -9.88 -33.59 -17.31
C SER A 122 -11.04 -32.64 -16.96
N GLU A 123 -10.90 -31.89 -15.87
CA GLU A 123 -11.91 -30.97 -15.38
C GLU A 123 -11.95 -29.69 -16.23
N LEU A 124 -10.81 -29.06 -16.55
CA LEU A 124 -10.73 -27.87 -17.41
C LEU A 124 -11.27 -28.13 -18.83
N ARG A 125 -10.94 -29.29 -19.44
CA ARG A 125 -11.56 -29.69 -20.73
C ARG A 125 -13.06 -29.95 -20.62
N THR A 126 -13.56 -30.30 -19.44
CA THR A 126 -14.99 -30.50 -19.20
C THR A 126 -15.69 -29.17 -18.98
N ALA A 127 -15.10 -28.25 -18.22
CA ALA A 127 -15.53 -26.86 -18.09
C ALA A 127 -15.63 -26.18 -19.46
N LYS A 128 -14.54 -26.18 -20.25
CA LYS A 128 -14.51 -25.63 -21.62
C LYS A 128 -15.59 -26.20 -22.55
N ARG A 129 -15.92 -27.50 -22.43
CA ARG A 129 -17.01 -28.12 -23.22
C ARG A 129 -18.41 -27.69 -22.77
N ILE A 130 -18.57 -27.23 -21.53
CA ILE A 130 -19.84 -26.74 -20.98
C ILE A 130 -20.00 -25.23 -21.24
N THR A 131 -18.96 -24.44 -20.98
CA THR A 131 -18.98 -22.96 -21.09
C THR A 131 -18.68 -22.45 -22.49
N GLY A 132 -17.94 -23.23 -23.29
CA GLY A 132 -17.39 -22.79 -24.57
C GLY A 132 -16.18 -21.86 -24.45
N SER A 133 -15.74 -21.51 -23.24
CA SER A 133 -14.67 -20.53 -23.01
C SER A 133 -13.31 -21.05 -23.47
N SER A 134 -12.63 -20.26 -24.31
CA SER A 134 -11.23 -20.50 -24.70
C SER A 134 -10.22 -19.99 -23.67
N ALA A 135 -10.63 -19.18 -22.69
CA ALA A 135 -9.74 -18.65 -21.66
C ALA A 135 -9.05 -19.74 -20.81
N LEU A 136 -9.63 -20.95 -20.73
CA LEU A 136 -9.03 -22.10 -20.03
C LEU A 136 -7.92 -22.81 -20.83
N LEU A 137 -7.66 -22.43 -22.08
CA LEU A 137 -6.67 -23.11 -22.92
C LEU A 137 -5.22 -23.04 -22.39
N PRO A 138 -4.72 -21.93 -21.80
CA PRO A 138 -3.36 -21.88 -21.25
C PRO A 138 -3.16 -22.92 -20.13
N LEU A 139 -4.06 -22.97 -19.14
CA LEU A 139 -3.99 -23.96 -18.05
C LEU A 139 -4.13 -25.41 -18.57
N ILE A 140 -4.96 -25.65 -19.60
CA ILE A 140 -5.05 -26.99 -20.24
C ILE A 140 -3.74 -27.36 -20.94
N ALA A 141 -3.07 -26.40 -21.59
CA ALA A 141 -1.79 -26.62 -22.25
C ALA A 141 -0.67 -26.88 -21.24
N ASP A 142 -0.58 -26.08 -20.17
CA ASP A 142 0.46 -26.24 -19.16
C ASP A 142 0.23 -27.51 -18.30
N SER A 143 -1.02 -27.88 -18.04
CA SER A 143 -1.30 -29.19 -17.41
C SER A 143 -0.91 -30.39 -18.29
N GLU A 144 -0.95 -30.28 -19.63
CA GLU A 144 -0.40 -31.32 -20.52
C GLU A 144 1.14 -31.29 -20.51
N ARG A 145 1.76 -30.10 -20.43
CA ARG A 145 3.20 -29.94 -20.24
C ARG A 145 3.68 -30.59 -18.93
N GLY A 146 2.99 -30.36 -17.81
CA GLY A 146 3.24 -31.01 -16.51
C GLY A 146 3.06 -32.54 -16.50
N LEU A 147 2.32 -33.09 -17.47
CA LEU A 147 2.25 -34.54 -17.74
C LEU A 147 3.39 -35.06 -18.64
N GLY A 148 4.40 -34.25 -18.92
CA GLY A 148 5.53 -34.56 -19.81
C GLY A 148 5.15 -34.52 -21.30
N ARG A 149 4.06 -33.85 -21.69
CA ARG A 149 3.54 -33.78 -23.07
C ARG A 149 3.66 -32.36 -23.62
N ALA A 150 4.88 -31.81 -23.57
CA ALA A 150 5.19 -30.49 -24.08
C ALA A 150 4.85 -30.30 -25.58
N ASP A 151 4.92 -31.38 -26.38
CA ASP A 151 4.42 -31.41 -27.76
C ASP A 151 2.93 -31.05 -27.86
N ARG A 152 2.12 -31.52 -26.91
CA ARG A 152 0.67 -31.24 -26.84
C ARG A 152 0.36 -29.84 -26.36
N ALA A 153 1.15 -29.27 -25.46
CA ALA A 153 1.04 -27.85 -25.10
C ALA A 153 1.23 -26.95 -26.35
N ILE A 154 2.27 -27.22 -27.15
CA ILE A 154 2.56 -26.50 -28.39
C ILE A 154 1.45 -26.72 -29.46
N GLU A 155 0.89 -27.93 -29.59
CA GLU A 155 -0.25 -28.17 -30.48
C GLU A 155 -1.51 -27.38 -30.07
N ILE A 156 -1.78 -27.25 -28.75
CA ILE A 156 -2.90 -26.48 -28.22
C ILE A 156 -2.70 -24.98 -28.51
N ALA A 157 -1.53 -24.43 -28.20
CA ALA A 157 -1.19 -23.04 -28.49
C ALA A 157 -1.35 -22.68 -29.98
N ARG A 158 -0.91 -23.59 -30.86
CA ARG A 158 -0.96 -23.40 -32.32
C ARG A 158 -2.30 -23.75 -32.96
N SER A 159 -3.29 -24.20 -32.19
CA SER A 159 -4.64 -24.46 -32.66
C SER A 159 -5.36 -23.19 -33.13
N ALA A 160 -6.48 -23.34 -33.85
CA ALA A 160 -7.28 -22.18 -34.29
C ALA A 160 -7.85 -21.38 -33.11
N GLU A 161 -8.20 -22.04 -32.01
CA GLU A 161 -8.70 -21.38 -30.80
C GLU A 161 -7.56 -20.74 -29.99
N GLY A 162 -6.40 -21.41 -29.87
CA GLY A 162 -5.22 -20.87 -29.18
C GLY A 162 -4.67 -19.60 -29.85
N ARG A 163 -4.64 -19.54 -31.18
CA ARG A 163 -4.28 -18.33 -31.94
C ARG A 163 -5.34 -17.23 -31.95
N ALA A 164 -6.56 -17.54 -31.49
CA ALA A 164 -7.66 -16.59 -31.40
C ALA A 164 -7.78 -15.97 -30.00
N LEU A 165 -6.93 -16.37 -29.06
CA LEU A 165 -6.78 -15.69 -27.76
C LEU A 165 -6.25 -14.28 -27.99
N THR A 166 -6.63 -13.36 -27.09
CA THR A 166 -6.21 -11.96 -27.07
C THR A 166 -5.88 -11.57 -25.64
N GLY A 167 -5.21 -10.42 -25.43
CA GLY A 167 -4.96 -9.92 -24.07
C GLY A 167 -4.15 -10.88 -23.21
N GLU A 168 -4.53 -11.00 -21.94
CA GLU A 168 -3.83 -11.77 -20.93
C GLU A 168 -3.78 -13.27 -21.24
N GLU A 169 -4.87 -13.88 -21.69
CA GLU A 169 -4.89 -15.31 -22.00
C GLU A 169 -3.98 -15.67 -23.18
N ALA A 170 -3.74 -14.71 -24.09
CA ALA A 170 -2.76 -14.87 -25.16
C ALA A 170 -1.32 -14.77 -24.61
N THR A 171 -1.05 -13.87 -23.66
CA THR A 171 0.25 -13.75 -22.99
C THR A 171 0.60 -15.04 -22.25
N GLU A 172 -0.33 -15.52 -21.42
CA GLU A 172 -0.22 -16.81 -20.71
C GLU A 172 0.01 -17.97 -21.67
N MET A 173 -0.73 -18.07 -22.78
CA MET A 173 -0.52 -19.11 -23.78
C MET A 173 0.89 -19.10 -24.38
N ARG A 174 1.51 -17.92 -24.55
CA ARG A 174 2.88 -17.81 -25.07
C ARG A 174 3.93 -18.14 -24.01
N ILE A 175 3.70 -17.80 -22.75
CA ILE A 175 4.54 -18.25 -21.62
C ILE A 175 4.55 -19.79 -21.58
N VAL A 176 3.38 -20.43 -21.71
CA VAL A 176 3.23 -21.89 -21.74
C VAL A 176 3.87 -22.51 -22.99
N GLU A 177 3.69 -21.94 -24.20
CA GLU A 177 4.38 -22.44 -25.41
C GLU A 177 5.91 -22.29 -25.28
N ALA A 178 6.39 -21.21 -24.65
CA ALA A 178 7.82 -21.00 -24.41
C ALA A 178 8.40 -22.02 -23.41
N GLY A 179 7.73 -22.26 -22.28
CA GLY A 179 8.11 -23.30 -21.33
C GLY A 179 8.16 -24.69 -21.98
N ALA A 180 7.13 -25.06 -22.72
CA ALA A 180 7.08 -26.33 -23.45
C ALA A 180 8.20 -26.49 -24.49
N ARG A 181 8.70 -25.40 -25.07
CA ARG A 181 9.87 -25.44 -25.97
C ARG A 181 11.17 -25.64 -25.20
N ILE A 182 11.32 -25.03 -24.03
CA ILE A 182 12.49 -25.23 -23.16
C ILE A 182 12.57 -26.71 -22.74
N ASP A 183 11.46 -27.31 -22.32
CA ASP A 183 11.39 -28.74 -21.96
C ASP A 183 11.80 -29.68 -23.11
N LEU A 184 11.57 -29.26 -24.37
CA LEU A 184 11.97 -30.00 -25.58
C LEU A 184 13.40 -29.69 -26.05
N GLY A 185 14.15 -28.86 -25.33
CA GLY A 185 15.50 -28.44 -25.70
C GLY A 185 15.55 -27.45 -26.87
N GLU A 186 14.53 -26.59 -27.01
CA GLU A 186 14.41 -25.59 -28.09
C GLU A 186 14.38 -24.13 -27.58
N PRO A 187 15.32 -23.67 -26.72
CA PRO A 187 15.23 -22.39 -26.03
C PRO A 187 15.27 -21.18 -26.96
N GLU A 188 15.97 -21.23 -28.11
CA GLU A 188 15.95 -20.14 -29.09
C GLU A 188 14.56 -19.93 -29.70
N LYS A 189 13.76 -20.99 -29.82
CA LYS A 189 12.38 -20.88 -30.29
C LYS A 189 11.45 -20.36 -29.18
N ALA A 190 11.77 -20.61 -27.92
CA ALA A 190 11.07 -20.03 -26.77
C ALA A 190 11.23 -18.50 -26.77
N LEU A 191 12.46 -18.02 -26.95
CA LEU A 191 12.75 -16.59 -27.11
C LEU A 191 11.95 -15.96 -28.25
N VAL A 192 11.88 -16.59 -29.43
CA VAL A 192 11.09 -16.09 -30.57
C VAL A 192 9.59 -16.09 -30.29
N THR A 193 9.05 -17.05 -29.53
CA THR A 193 7.64 -17.05 -29.10
C THR A 193 7.34 -15.85 -28.17
N LEU A 194 8.25 -15.52 -27.25
CA LEU A 194 8.05 -14.44 -26.26
C LEU A 194 8.34 -13.03 -26.80
N GLN A 195 9.27 -12.88 -27.75
CA GLN A 195 9.59 -11.60 -28.40
C GLN A 195 8.45 -10.98 -29.22
N LEU A 196 7.34 -11.69 -29.38
CA LEU A 196 6.12 -11.15 -29.99
C LEU A 196 5.32 -10.27 -29.02
N GLU A 197 5.61 -10.33 -27.72
CA GLU A 197 4.91 -9.58 -26.68
C GLU A 197 5.60 -8.25 -26.33
N ASN A 198 4.88 -7.41 -25.57
CA ASN A 198 5.37 -6.11 -25.13
C ASN A 198 6.42 -6.25 -24.01
N LEU A 199 7.67 -6.47 -24.39
CA LEU A 199 8.84 -6.49 -23.49
C LEU A 199 9.35 -5.07 -23.16
N ALA A 200 8.45 -4.11 -22.91
CA ALA A 200 8.84 -2.77 -22.47
C ALA A 200 9.21 -2.77 -20.98
N VAL A 201 10.44 -2.35 -20.65
CA VAL A 201 10.92 -2.23 -19.27
C VAL A 201 10.15 -1.13 -18.53
N GLY A 202 9.90 -1.34 -17.23
CA GLY A 202 9.13 -0.41 -16.38
C GLY A 202 7.61 -0.68 -16.34
N GLN A 203 7.13 -1.74 -16.99
CA GLN A 203 5.80 -2.30 -16.70
C GLN A 203 5.83 -3.07 -15.38
N THR A 204 4.77 -2.97 -14.57
CA THR A 204 4.61 -3.63 -13.26
C THR A 204 3.32 -4.45 -13.19
N GLY A 205 3.24 -5.35 -12.22
CA GLY A 205 2.11 -6.26 -11.98
C GLY A 205 2.39 -7.69 -12.43
N THR A 206 1.59 -8.62 -11.90
CA THR A 206 1.62 -10.07 -12.18
C THR A 206 1.91 -10.47 -13.64
N GLY A 207 1.21 -9.87 -14.62
CA GLY A 207 1.37 -10.22 -16.04
C GLY A 207 2.77 -9.92 -16.61
N PRO A 208 3.23 -8.65 -16.56
CA PRO A 208 4.60 -8.28 -16.89
C PRO A 208 5.67 -9.06 -16.12
N ALA A 209 5.51 -9.27 -14.81
CA ALA A 209 6.44 -10.04 -13.99
C ALA A 209 6.63 -11.47 -14.53
N ARG A 210 5.53 -12.20 -14.74
CA ARG A 210 5.55 -13.58 -15.26
C ARG A 210 6.07 -13.66 -16.70
N LEU A 211 5.78 -12.66 -17.55
CA LEU A 211 6.33 -12.57 -18.91
C LEU A 211 7.85 -12.35 -18.90
N PHE A 212 8.34 -11.42 -18.08
CA PHE A 212 9.77 -11.11 -17.98
C PHE A 212 10.54 -12.30 -17.37
N TYR A 213 9.96 -12.95 -16.35
CA TYR A 213 10.51 -14.17 -15.76
C TYR A 213 10.65 -15.29 -16.80
N ALA A 214 9.59 -15.54 -17.59
CA ALA A 214 9.62 -16.54 -18.66
C ALA A 214 10.67 -16.21 -19.72
N TYR A 215 10.85 -14.92 -20.06
CA TYR A 215 11.87 -14.48 -21.01
C TYR A 215 13.30 -14.61 -20.45
N ALA A 216 13.51 -14.26 -19.17
CA ALA A 216 14.77 -14.47 -18.45
C ALA A 216 15.15 -15.96 -18.39
N SER A 217 14.17 -16.83 -18.09
CA SER A 217 14.33 -18.28 -18.08
C SER A 217 14.69 -18.83 -19.47
N ALA A 218 14.04 -18.35 -20.54
CA ALA A 218 14.37 -18.71 -21.91
C ALA A 218 15.77 -18.22 -22.33
N LEU A 219 16.21 -17.05 -21.87
CA LEU A 219 17.57 -16.53 -22.10
C LEU A 219 18.61 -17.41 -21.39
N LEU A 220 18.36 -17.79 -20.14
CA LEU A 220 19.25 -18.65 -19.37
C LEU A 220 19.38 -20.03 -20.02
N ALA A 221 18.26 -20.66 -20.40
CA ALA A 221 18.24 -21.94 -21.11
C ALA A 221 18.96 -21.88 -22.48
N ALA A 222 19.01 -20.71 -23.12
CA ALA A 222 19.79 -20.45 -24.33
C ALA A 222 21.29 -20.13 -24.06
N GLY A 223 21.76 -20.28 -22.82
CA GLY A 223 23.14 -19.97 -22.40
C GLY A 223 23.47 -18.48 -22.29
N ARG A 224 22.48 -17.59 -22.35
CA ARG A 224 22.67 -16.13 -22.34
C ARG A 224 22.58 -15.56 -20.92
N ARG A 225 23.39 -16.09 -19.98
CA ARG A 225 23.31 -15.79 -18.53
C ARG A 225 23.33 -14.29 -18.20
N ALA A 226 24.17 -13.48 -18.86
CA ALA A 226 24.22 -12.03 -18.60
C ALA A 226 22.92 -11.30 -19.01
N ASP A 227 22.31 -11.69 -20.13
CA ASP A 227 21.01 -11.15 -20.54
C ASP A 227 19.91 -11.66 -19.59
N ALA A 228 19.97 -12.94 -19.19
CA ALA A 228 19.02 -13.53 -18.26
C ALA A 228 19.00 -12.81 -16.91
N ILE A 229 20.16 -12.48 -16.33
CA ILE A 229 20.28 -11.68 -15.10
C ILE A 229 19.58 -10.33 -15.27
N THR A 230 19.84 -9.60 -16.36
CA THR A 230 19.15 -8.33 -16.66
C THR A 230 17.62 -8.51 -16.71
N TRP A 231 17.14 -9.62 -17.27
CA TRP A 231 15.69 -9.88 -17.38
C TRP A 231 15.06 -10.43 -16.10
N PHE A 232 15.80 -11.11 -15.24
CA PHE A 232 15.34 -11.43 -13.88
C PHE A 232 15.28 -10.17 -13.00
N MET A 233 16.18 -9.18 -13.18
CA MET A 233 16.06 -7.86 -12.55
C MET A 233 14.78 -7.14 -13.00
N ASN A 234 14.49 -7.18 -14.31
CA ASN A 234 13.24 -6.62 -14.83
C ASN A 234 12.01 -7.37 -14.28
N ALA A 235 12.06 -8.70 -14.18
CA ALA A 235 10.99 -9.52 -13.60
C ALA A 235 10.74 -9.14 -12.14
N SER A 236 11.78 -9.18 -11.30
CA SER A 236 11.72 -8.76 -9.89
C SER A 236 11.25 -7.30 -9.72
N SER A 237 11.65 -6.39 -10.60
CA SER A 237 11.18 -4.99 -10.57
C SER A 237 9.72 -4.81 -10.97
N ALA A 238 9.19 -5.73 -11.79
CA ALA A 238 7.79 -5.76 -12.20
C ALA A 238 6.89 -6.49 -11.19
N ASP A 239 7.48 -7.36 -10.37
CA ASP A 239 6.79 -8.26 -9.45
C ASP A 239 6.40 -7.58 -8.14
N VAL A 240 5.37 -6.72 -8.22
CA VAL A 240 4.82 -6.00 -7.05
C VAL A 240 3.95 -6.88 -6.15
N ASP A 241 3.62 -8.09 -6.61
CA ASP A 241 2.69 -9.02 -5.99
C ASP A 241 3.42 -10.26 -5.39
N ASP A 242 4.76 -10.31 -5.45
CA ASP A 242 5.63 -11.46 -5.09
C ASP A 242 5.20 -12.80 -5.75
N VAL A 243 4.72 -12.77 -7.01
CA VAL A 243 4.21 -13.95 -7.74
C VAL A 243 5.28 -14.78 -8.45
N THR A 244 6.56 -14.38 -8.39
CA THR A 244 7.71 -15.10 -8.95
C THR A 244 8.89 -15.13 -7.98
N ASP A 245 9.76 -16.14 -8.11
CA ASP A 245 11.01 -16.24 -7.36
C ASP A 245 12.19 -15.48 -8.03
N ALA A 246 11.89 -14.41 -8.77
CA ALA A 246 12.90 -13.68 -9.56
C ALA A 246 14.07 -13.15 -8.71
N GLU A 247 13.81 -12.66 -7.50
CA GLU A 247 14.85 -12.18 -6.58
C GLU A 247 15.76 -13.33 -6.12
N LEU A 248 15.19 -14.47 -5.72
CA LEU A 248 15.96 -15.66 -5.35
C LEU A 248 16.83 -16.13 -6.52
N ARG A 249 16.26 -16.15 -7.74
CA ARG A 249 16.99 -16.56 -8.94
C ARG A 249 18.12 -15.58 -9.31
N LEU A 250 18.01 -14.30 -8.97
CA LEU A 250 19.12 -13.34 -9.10
C LEU A 250 20.25 -13.63 -8.14
N VAL A 251 19.95 -13.96 -6.87
CA VAL A 251 20.97 -14.33 -5.88
C VAL A 251 21.75 -15.55 -6.37
N GLU A 252 21.06 -16.62 -6.78
CA GLU A 252 21.69 -17.83 -7.35
C GLU A 252 22.54 -17.54 -8.60
N LEU A 253 22.07 -16.66 -9.49
CA LEU A 253 22.78 -16.36 -10.74
C LEU A 253 23.94 -15.36 -10.58
N THR A 254 23.99 -14.62 -9.48
CA THR A 254 25.06 -13.66 -9.17
C THR A 254 26.12 -14.21 -8.20
N ASP A 255 25.83 -15.31 -7.50
CA ASP A 255 26.82 -16.06 -6.74
C ASP A 255 27.88 -16.69 -7.70
N PRO A 256 29.17 -16.36 -7.55
CA PRO A 256 30.24 -16.89 -8.40
C PRO A 256 30.59 -18.36 -8.14
N ASP A 257 30.18 -18.92 -6.99
CA ASP A 257 30.43 -20.32 -6.61
C ASP A 257 29.23 -21.25 -6.92
N PHE A 258 28.13 -20.71 -7.46
CA PHE A 258 26.92 -21.47 -7.82
C PHE A 258 27.09 -22.32 -9.09
N ASP A 259 27.23 -23.64 -8.90
CA ASP A 259 27.28 -24.65 -9.98
C ASP A 259 25.86 -25.06 -10.44
N GLU A 260 25.49 -24.57 -11.61
CA GLU A 260 24.21 -24.83 -12.28
C GLU A 260 23.96 -26.31 -12.64
N THR A 261 24.97 -27.19 -12.51
CA THR A 261 24.80 -28.64 -12.72
C THR A 261 24.20 -29.39 -11.52
N VAL A 262 24.04 -28.73 -10.36
CA VAL A 262 23.32 -29.27 -9.20
C VAL A 262 21.83 -28.90 -9.30
N ALA A 263 21.06 -29.71 -10.03
CA ALA A 263 19.62 -29.49 -10.17
C ALA A 263 18.88 -29.63 -8.82
N PRO A 264 17.94 -28.72 -8.48
CA PRO A 264 17.08 -28.86 -7.30
C PRO A 264 16.07 -29.99 -7.54
N GLY A 265 16.46 -31.20 -7.12
CA GLY A 265 15.62 -32.39 -7.18
C GLY A 265 14.59 -32.41 -6.06
N SER A 266 13.32 -32.48 -6.42
CA SER A 266 12.18 -32.71 -5.53
C SER A 266 12.42 -33.87 -4.53
N GLY A 267 12.26 -33.63 -3.24
CA GLY A 267 12.25 -34.70 -2.24
C GLY A 267 12.33 -34.18 -0.81
N ALA A 268 11.22 -34.29 -0.07
CA ALA A 268 11.27 -34.20 1.39
C ALA A 268 11.95 -35.48 1.93
N GLU A 269 13.07 -35.34 2.63
CA GLU A 269 13.65 -36.44 3.40
C GLU A 269 13.91 -36.04 4.86
N GLU A 270 13.39 -36.93 5.71
CA GLU A 270 13.27 -36.92 7.17
C GLU A 270 14.54 -36.51 7.95
N GLU A 271 14.35 -35.68 8.99
CA GLU A 271 15.33 -35.60 10.08
C GLU A 271 15.46 -36.96 10.78
N ASN A 272 16.70 -37.41 11.00
CA ASN A 272 16.97 -38.49 11.96
C ASN A 272 18.31 -38.19 12.69
N PRO A 273 18.33 -38.08 14.04
CA PRO A 273 19.43 -37.45 14.74
C PRO A 273 20.58 -38.40 15.15
N ALA A 274 21.63 -37.77 15.70
CA ALA A 274 22.86 -38.33 16.28
C ALA A 274 23.96 -38.74 15.26
N THR A 275 25.08 -38.02 15.26
CA THR A 275 26.11 -38.26 16.28
C THR A 275 26.98 -37.02 16.53
N SER A 276 27.33 -36.81 17.80
CA SER A 276 28.07 -35.65 18.30
C SER A 276 29.49 -36.02 18.73
N GLU A 277 30.51 -35.25 18.30
CA GLU A 277 31.76 -34.90 19.02
C GLU A 277 32.74 -34.16 18.05
N PRO A 278 33.73 -33.36 18.53
CA PRO A 278 33.48 -31.97 18.91
C PRO A 278 34.35 -30.94 18.15
N ILE A 279 33.91 -29.67 18.16
CA ILE A 279 34.66 -28.55 17.56
C ILE A 279 35.85 -28.17 18.45
N ALA A 280 37.05 -28.11 17.85
CA ALA A 280 38.25 -27.56 18.48
C ALA A 280 38.47 -26.10 18.05
N THR A 281 38.63 -25.21 19.02
CA THR A 281 38.94 -23.78 18.84
C THR A 281 40.38 -23.56 18.36
N PRO A 282 40.63 -22.63 17.41
CA PRO A 282 41.97 -22.08 17.16
C PRO A 282 42.17 -20.72 17.87
N GLU A 283 43.30 -20.56 18.57
CA GLU A 283 43.90 -19.26 18.88
C GLU A 283 45.00 -18.90 17.84
N PRO A 284 45.37 -17.61 17.68
CA PRO A 284 46.19 -17.15 16.55
C PRO A 284 47.69 -16.98 16.88
N ALA A 285 48.58 -17.08 15.87
CA ALA A 285 49.80 -16.24 15.77
C ALA A 285 50.60 -16.41 14.44
N ALA A 286 50.88 -15.26 13.81
CA ALA A 286 52.17 -14.82 13.24
C ALA A 286 53.01 -15.66 12.24
N ALA A 287 53.09 -15.12 11.01
CA ALA A 287 54.30 -14.74 10.24
C ALA A 287 55.47 -15.72 9.98
N SER A 288 55.84 -15.88 8.70
CA SER A 288 57.18 -15.51 8.12
C SER A 288 57.27 -15.83 6.62
N GLU A 289 58.12 -15.10 5.89
CA GLU A 289 58.38 -15.22 4.43
C GLU A 289 59.05 -16.54 4.00
N PRO A 290 59.20 -16.80 2.68
CA PRO A 290 60.55 -16.58 2.10
C PRO A 290 60.65 -16.12 0.62
N THR A 291 61.54 -15.14 0.41
CA THR A 291 62.67 -15.14 -0.56
C THR A 291 62.45 -15.03 -2.08
N VAL A 292 63.31 -14.18 -2.69
CA VAL A 292 63.33 -13.70 -4.08
C VAL A 292 64.31 -14.48 -5.00
N THR A 293 64.06 -14.39 -6.32
CA THR A 293 64.94 -14.43 -7.53
C THR A 293 64.69 -15.62 -8.48
N SER A 294 64.71 -15.49 -9.83
CA SER A 294 65.58 -14.63 -10.67
C SER A 294 65.09 -14.35 -12.11
N VAL A 295 65.36 -13.14 -12.60
CA VAL A 295 65.90 -12.72 -13.93
C VAL A 295 65.40 -13.37 -15.25
N SER A 296 64.85 -12.57 -16.18
CA SER A 296 65.51 -12.18 -17.47
C SER A 296 64.69 -11.14 -18.25
N ALA A 297 65.34 -10.34 -19.12
CA ALA A 297 64.77 -9.20 -19.85
C ALA A 297 65.17 -9.18 -21.34
N VAL A 298 64.37 -8.49 -22.18
CA VAL A 298 64.66 -7.61 -23.37
C VAL A 298 63.29 -7.25 -24.01
N ASP A 299 63.05 -6.15 -24.73
CA ASP A 299 63.91 -5.20 -25.46
C ASP A 299 63.31 -3.76 -25.44
N ALA A 300 64.04 -2.75 -25.96
CA ALA A 300 63.66 -1.32 -25.87
C ALA A 300 63.68 -0.55 -27.21
N VAL A 301 62.93 0.56 -27.33
CA VAL A 301 63.17 1.63 -28.33
C VAL A 301 62.77 3.04 -27.83
N VAL A 302 63.41 4.07 -28.39
CA VAL A 302 63.38 5.53 -28.07
C VAL A 302 62.58 6.31 -29.16
N ALA A 303 62.16 7.59 -29.08
CA ALA A 303 62.35 8.75 -28.17
C ALA A 303 61.11 9.72 -28.31
N GLU A 304 61.01 11.00 -27.86
CA GLU A 304 61.89 11.99 -27.18
C GLU A 304 61.01 13.07 -26.45
N GLU A 305 61.54 14.25 -26.07
CA GLU A 305 60.78 15.40 -25.49
C GLU A 305 60.58 16.58 -26.47
N GLU A 306 59.56 17.43 -26.27
CA GLU A 306 59.72 18.88 -26.48
C GLU A 306 58.80 19.73 -25.55
N LYS A 307 59.32 20.86 -25.06
CA LYS A 307 58.64 21.87 -24.22
C LYS A 307 58.59 23.22 -24.95
N VAL A 308 57.45 23.91 -24.92
CA VAL A 308 57.32 25.34 -25.25
C VAL A 308 56.53 26.06 -24.14
N ARG A 309 56.71 27.39 -24.02
CA ARG A 309 56.56 28.15 -22.78
C ARG A 309 56.00 29.56 -23.03
N GLU A 310 55.12 30.03 -22.12
CA GLU A 310 54.71 31.44 -21.89
C GLU A 310 53.91 32.15 -23.03
N PRO A 311 53.25 33.32 -22.78
CA PRO A 311 53.31 34.21 -21.61
C PRO A 311 51.97 34.55 -20.92
N ALA A 312 52.05 35.48 -19.95
CA ALA A 312 50.95 36.03 -19.16
C ALA A 312 50.25 37.23 -19.84
N ASP A 313 49.12 37.67 -19.27
CA ASP A 313 48.49 38.97 -19.57
C ASP A 313 47.88 39.62 -18.30
N ASP A 314 47.55 40.91 -18.42
CA ASP A 314 47.60 41.91 -17.34
C ASP A 314 46.41 42.01 -16.36
N VAL A 315 46.71 42.68 -15.23
CA VAL A 315 45.76 43.10 -14.19
C VAL A 315 45.04 44.40 -14.59
N VAL A 316 43.71 44.41 -14.49
CA VAL A 316 42.92 45.65 -14.35
C VAL A 316 41.94 45.48 -13.19
N ALA A 317 42.01 46.38 -12.21
CA ALA A 317 40.99 46.57 -11.20
C ALA A 317 40.18 47.82 -11.55
N ASP A 318 38.87 47.81 -11.26
CA ASP A 318 38.08 49.04 -11.21
C ASP A 318 37.03 48.96 -10.08
N GLU A 319 36.52 50.13 -9.69
CA GLU A 319 35.91 50.42 -8.38
C GLU A 319 34.45 49.97 -8.19
N PRO A 320 33.97 49.87 -6.92
CA PRO A 320 32.57 49.53 -6.63
C PRO A 320 31.63 50.71 -6.89
N VAL A 321 30.52 50.46 -7.60
CA VAL A 321 29.45 51.44 -7.82
C VAL A 321 28.28 51.19 -6.86
N ALA A 322 27.67 52.29 -6.41
CA ALA A 322 26.83 52.36 -5.21
C ALA A 322 25.48 51.64 -5.29
N VAL A 323 25.01 51.23 -4.11
CA VAL A 323 23.62 50.85 -3.83
C VAL A 323 22.71 52.05 -4.07
N ALA A 324 21.73 51.91 -4.96
CA ALA A 324 20.62 52.84 -5.09
C ALA A 324 19.43 52.35 -4.25
N ALA A 325 18.80 53.27 -3.51
CA ALA A 325 17.54 53.03 -2.80
C ALA A 325 16.38 52.91 -3.82
N PRO A 326 15.26 52.26 -3.46
CA PRO A 326 14.13 52.09 -4.38
C PRO A 326 13.44 53.43 -4.69
N GLU A 327 13.10 53.65 -5.96
CA GLU A 327 12.17 54.72 -6.35
C GLU A 327 10.72 54.30 -6.07
N GLU A 328 9.93 55.24 -5.56
CA GLU A 328 8.49 55.09 -5.40
C GLU A 328 7.83 55.03 -6.78
N LEU A 329 6.98 54.02 -7.02
CA LEU A 329 6.19 53.91 -8.25
C LEU A 329 4.71 54.17 -7.95
N GLU A 330 4.10 55.02 -8.77
CA GLU A 330 2.84 55.70 -8.50
C GLU A 330 1.62 54.77 -8.51
N THR A 331 0.60 55.19 -7.75
CA THR A 331 -0.73 54.54 -7.68
C THR A 331 -1.40 54.47 -9.06
N ALA A 332 -1.62 53.25 -9.56
CA ALA A 332 -2.46 53.01 -10.74
C ALA A 332 -3.93 52.74 -10.33
N THR A 333 -4.84 53.48 -10.95
CA THR A 333 -6.28 53.52 -10.62
C THR A 333 -7.03 52.24 -11.01
N GLU A 334 -7.95 51.78 -10.16
CA GLU A 334 -8.88 50.67 -10.45
C GLU A 334 -9.79 50.97 -11.66
N PRO A 335 -10.01 50.01 -12.58
CA PRO A 335 -11.10 50.05 -13.53
C PRO A 335 -12.39 49.51 -12.90
N GLN A 336 -13.45 50.32 -12.87
CA GLN A 336 -14.78 49.86 -12.43
C GLN A 336 -15.41 48.94 -13.48
N VAL A 337 -15.96 47.80 -13.03
CA VAL A 337 -16.75 46.87 -13.84
C VAL A 337 -18.17 46.84 -13.27
N GLU A 338 -19.18 47.07 -14.10
CA GLU A 338 -20.60 46.99 -13.70
C GLU A 338 -21.02 45.52 -13.45
N PRO A 339 -21.88 45.25 -12.44
CA PRO A 339 -22.35 43.90 -12.16
C PRO A 339 -23.39 43.43 -13.19
N ALA A 340 -23.28 42.17 -13.61
CA ALA A 340 -24.27 41.48 -14.43
C ALA A 340 -25.51 41.09 -13.58
N PRO A 341 -26.72 40.99 -14.18
CA PRO A 341 -27.95 40.69 -13.44
C PRO A 341 -28.06 39.23 -13.01
N GLU A 342 -28.64 39.01 -11.83
CA GLU A 342 -28.92 37.69 -11.25
C GLU A 342 -30.01 36.91 -12.03
N PRO A 343 -29.92 35.57 -12.14
CA PRO A 343 -31.01 34.75 -12.67
C PRO A 343 -32.08 34.46 -11.60
N GLU A 344 -33.36 34.62 -11.96
CA GLU A 344 -34.50 34.33 -11.08
C GLU A 344 -34.63 32.83 -10.75
N ALA A 345 -34.96 32.51 -9.50
CA ALA A 345 -35.18 31.13 -9.06
C ALA A 345 -36.53 30.56 -9.58
N PRO A 346 -36.58 29.28 -9.99
CA PRO A 346 -37.82 28.66 -10.46
C PRO A 346 -38.80 28.40 -9.31
N THR A 347 -40.08 28.72 -9.54
CA THR A 347 -41.18 28.46 -8.61
C THR A 347 -41.53 26.97 -8.56
N VAL A 348 -41.76 26.45 -7.35
CA VAL A 348 -42.16 25.05 -7.11
C VAL A 348 -43.68 24.90 -7.24
N ASP A 349 -44.14 24.10 -8.21
CA ASP A 349 -45.53 23.64 -8.31
C ASP A 349 -45.61 22.10 -8.22
N GLU A 350 -46.39 21.65 -7.24
CA GLU A 350 -47.13 20.38 -7.10
C GLU A 350 -46.52 19.04 -7.63
N ILE A 351 -46.07 18.19 -6.70
CA ILE A 351 -45.97 16.73 -6.87
C ILE A 351 -46.72 16.05 -5.71
N PRO A 352 -47.58 15.04 -5.95
CA PRO A 352 -48.54 14.56 -4.95
C PRO A 352 -47.95 13.64 -3.87
N GLU A 353 -48.57 13.68 -2.70
CA GLU A 353 -48.20 12.91 -1.49
C GLU A 353 -48.08 11.39 -1.74
N ARG A 354 -47.07 10.77 -1.12
CA ARG A 354 -47.00 9.32 -0.87
C ARG A 354 -46.69 9.05 0.59
N ASP A 355 -47.33 8.00 1.09
CA ASP A 355 -47.55 7.70 2.50
C ASP A 355 -46.35 6.99 3.17
N GLY A 356 -46.04 7.39 4.40
CA GLY A 356 -45.56 6.49 5.46
C GLY A 356 -44.17 5.86 5.37
N THR A 357 -43.10 6.65 5.58
CA THR A 357 -41.90 6.17 6.28
C THR A 357 -41.24 7.32 7.05
N GLU A 358 -40.95 7.13 8.34
CA GLU A 358 -40.26 8.14 9.15
C GLU A 358 -38.80 8.26 8.69
N VAL A 359 -38.48 9.39 8.05
CA VAL A 359 -37.08 9.84 7.89
C VAL A 359 -36.60 10.30 9.26
N PRO A 360 -35.48 9.80 9.80
CA PRO A 360 -34.94 10.31 11.05
C PRO A 360 -34.57 11.78 10.87
N LYS A 361 -35.07 12.64 11.76
CA LYS A 361 -34.69 14.06 11.75
C LYS A 361 -33.18 14.18 12.00
N VAL A 362 -32.47 14.68 10.99
CA VAL A 362 -31.09 15.15 11.16
C VAL A 362 -31.07 16.19 12.28
N ARG A 363 -30.13 16.02 13.22
CA ARG A 363 -29.99 16.86 14.40
C ARG A 363 -28.89 17.86 14.08
N GLU A 364 -29.25 19.14 14.05
CA GLU A 364 -28.30 20.27 13.88
C GLU A 364 -27.07 20.06 14.79
N PRO A 365 -25.85 20.36 14.32
CA PRO A 365 -24.65 20.20 15.12
C PRO A 365 -24.76 21.00 16.42
N GLU A 366 -24.52 20.34 17.55
CA GLU A 366 -24.74 20.98 18.86
C GLU A 366 -23.77 22.14 19.05
N ALA A 367 -24.32 23.30 19.42
CA ALA A 367 -23.55 24.53 19.55
C ALA A 367 -22.43 24.38 20.61
N GLY A 368 -21.21 24.76 20.24
CA GLY A 368 -20.03 24.64 21.10
C GLY A 368 -19.18 23.38 20.88
N THR A 369 -19.47 22.57 19.86
CA THR A 369 -18.57 21.49 19.41
C THR A 369 -17.39 22.02 18.59
N ILE A 370 -16.32 21.22 18.42
CA ILE A 370 -15.22 21.56 17.49
C ILE A 370 -15.81 21.77 16.09
N MET A 371 -16.54 20.79 15.56
CA MET A 371 -17.10 20.83 14.20
C MET A 371 -17.89 22.12 13.92
N ALA A 372 -18.75 22.55 14.86
CA ALA A 372 -19.55 23.77 14.72
C ALA A 372 -18.75 25.08 14.81
N SER A 373 -17.44 25.01 15.09
CA SER A 373 -16.56 26.17 15.29
C SER A 373 -15.73 26.54 14.05
N TYR A 374 -15.74 25.73 12.99
CA TYR A 374 -14.88 25.89 11.79
C TYR A 374 -15.69 25.79 10.49
N GLU A 375 -15.11 26.29 9.40
CA GLU A 375 -15.78 26.45 8.11
C GLU A 375 -15.43 25.33 7.10
N ALA A 376 -14.32 24.61 7.32
CA ALA A 376 -13.91 23.42 6.56
C ALA A 376 -12.91 22.57 7.36
N LEU A 377 -12.72 21.31 6.97
CA LEU A 377 -11.68 20.42 7.51
C LEU A 377 -10.56 20.21 6.48
N LEU A 378 -9.32 20.31 6.93
CA LEU A 378 -8.11 19.90 6.21
C LEU A 378 -7.58 18.62 6.90
N LEU A 379 -7.93 17.47 6.36
CA LEU A 379 -7.73 16.14 6.94
C LEU A 379 -6.44 15.51 6.40
N ASP A 380 -5.53 15.07 7.25
CA ASP A 380 -4.56 14.05 6.83
C ASP A 380 -5.26 12.70 6.56
N LEU A 381 -4.55 11.75 5.94
CA LEU A 381 -5.08 10.46 5.50
C LEU A 381 -4.55 9.28 6.35
N ASP A 382 -3.25 9.02 6.26
CA ASP A 382 -2.59 7.80 6.77
C ASP A 382 -2.35 7.88 8.28
N GLY A 383 -3.27 7.31 9.07
CA GLY A 383 -3.28 7.40 10.54
C GLY A 383 -4.44 8.24 11.09
N THR A 384 -5.09 9.02 10.22
CA THR A 384 -6.18 9.94 10.58
C THR A 384 -7.55 9.51 10.02
N VAL A 385 -7.62 9.23 8.71
CA VAL A 385 -8.86 8.79 8.02
C VAL A 385 -8.85 7.27 7.80
N PHE A 386 -7.71 6.70 7.43
CA PHE A 386 -7.52 5.26 7.27
C PHE A 386 -6.16 4.81 7.79
N GLY A 387 -6.01 3.52 8.08
CA GLY A 387 -4.76 2.87 8.46
C GLY A 387 -4.54 1.63 7.60
N GLY A 388 -3.53 1.65 6.73
CA GLY A 388 -3.35 0.61 5.72
C GLY A 388 -4.57 0.49 4.82
N HIS A 389 -5.17 -0.70 4.75
CA HIS A 389 -6.30 -1.01 3.88
C HIS A 389 -7.69 -0.81 4.52
N ALA A 390 -7.78 -0.20 5.71
CA ALA A 390 -9.04 -0.07 6.45
C ALA A 390 -9.30 1.37 6.95
N PRO A 391 -10.56 1.85 6.96
CA PRO A 391 -10.91 3.11 7.63
C PRO A 391 -10.58 3.07 9.12
N ILE A 392 -10.16 4.21 9.68
CA ILE A 392 -10.07 4.37 11.13
C ILE A 392 -11.48 4.22 11.74
N ILE A 393 -11.59 3.56 12.89
CA ILE A 393 -12.89 3.22 13.51
C ILE A 393 -13.68 4.49 13.82
N GLY A 394 -14.85 4.64 13.19
CA GLY A 394 -15.70 5.82 13.36
C GLY A 394 -15.33 7.02 12.49
N ALA A 395 -14.29 6.94 11.65
CA ALA A 395 -13.90 7.99 10.72
C ALA A 395 -15.03 8.31 9.73
N ARG A 396 -15.48 7.28 9.01
CA ARG A 396 -16.56 7.40 8.02
C ARG A 396 -17.82 7.97 8.65
N GLU A 397 -18.33 7.37 9.73
CA GLU A 397 -19.58 7.83 10.35
C GLU A 397 -19.47 9.25 10.94
N THR A 398 -18.27 9.74 11.22
CA THR A 398 -18.03 11.12 11.65
C THR A 398 -18.04 12.08 10.47
N LEU A 399 -17.37 11.72 9.38
CA LEU A 399 -17.22 12.54 8.18
C LEU A 399 -18.49 12.56 7.32
N ASP A 400 -19.21 11.44 7.18
CA ASP A 400 -20.53 11.36 6.53
C ASP A 400 -21.58 12.26 7.23
N ARG A 401 -21.33 12.64 8.49
CA ARG A 401 -22.18 13.55 9.28
C ARG A 401 -21.73 15.02 9.25
N ALA A 402 -20.57 15.32 8.69
CA ALA A 402 -20.00 16.67 8.72
C ALA A 402 -20.65 17.55 7.65
N GLU A 403 -21.28 18.65 8.07
CA GLU A 403 -21.98 19.60 7.18
C GLU A 403 -21.04 20.65 6.55
N ILE A 404 -19.74 20.60 6.87
CA ILE A 404 -18.70 21.51 6.34
C ILE A 404 -17.82 20.81 5.30
N PRO A 405 -17.29 21.53 4.29
CA PRO A 405 -16.37 21.00 3.28
C PRO A 405 -15.18 20.26 3.88
N GLN A 406 -14.80 19.16 3.23
CA GLN A 406 -13.71 18.29 3.63
C GLN A 406 -12.66 18.28 2.51
N PHE A 407 -11.40 18.53 2.87
CA PHE A 407 -10.25 18.46 1.98
C PHE A 407 -9.24 17.48 2.54
N PHE A 408 -8.76 16.57 1.70
CA PHE A 408 -7.85 15.49 2.05
C PHE A 408 -6.43 15.87 1.64
N VAL A 409 -5.55 16.08 2.61
CA VAL A 409 -4.27 16.80 2.48
C VAL A 409 -3.11 15.87 2.81
N THR A 410 -2.52 15.23 1.80
CA THR A 410 -1.51 14.16 1.97
C THR A 410 -0.11 14.56 1.54
N ASN A 411 0.89 14.14 2.31
CA ASN A 411 2.30 14.22 1.94
C ASN A 411 2.71 13.19 0.88
N ASN A 412 1.87 12.19 0.57
CA ASN A 412 2.20 11.15 -0.40
C ASN A 412 2.13 11.70 -1.85
N ALA A 413 3.28 11.68 -2.54
CA ALA A 413 3.43 12.16 -3.91
C ALA A 413 3.34 11.05 -4.99
N SER A 414 3.13 9.80 -4.59
CA SER A 414 3.17 8.66 -5.52
C SER A 414 1.90 8.53 -6.37
N ARG A 415 0.73 8.82 -5.78
CA ARG A 415 -0.61 8.74 -6.37
C ARG A 415 -1.13 10.12 -6.82
N ARG A 416 -1.98 10.15 -7.84
CA ARG A 416 -2.68 11.36 -8.28
C ARG A 416 -3.91 11.65 -7.41
N PRO A 417 -4.44 12.89 -7.44
CA PRO A 417 -5.69 13.24 -6.74
C PRO A 417 -6.87 12.32 -7.06
N THR A 418 -6.96 11.86 -8.33
CA THR A 418 -7.95 10.88 -8.78
C THR A 418 -7.82 9.56 -8.04
N ASP A 419 -6.61 9.02 -7.97
CA ASP A 419 -6.36 7.67 -7.43
C ASP A 419 -6.53 7.65 -5.90
N VAL A 420 -6.27 8.80 -5.24
CA VAL A 420 -6.55 9.00 -3.81
C VAL A 420 -8.05 9.13 -3.55
N ALA A 421 -8.79 9.87 -4.39
CA ALA A 421 -10.24 9.99 -4.27
C ALA A 421 -10.94 8.64 -4.53
N ASP A 422 -10.54 7.92 -5.59
CA ASP A 422 -11.05 6.58 -5.89
C ASP A 422 -10.80 5.62 -4.71
N HIS A 423 -9.62 5.65 -4.11
CA HIS A 423 -9.30 4.85 -2.93
C HIS A 423 -10.15 5.22 -1.69
N LEU A 424 -10.40 6.50 -1.44
CA LEU A 424 -11.33 6.94 -0.40
C LEU A 424 -12.76 6.43 -0.66
N ASN A 425 -13.21 6.43 -1.92
CA ASN A 425 -14.51 5.87 -2.31
C ASN A 425 -14.57 4.33 -2.15
N GLU A 426 -13.48 3.59 -2.41
CA GLU A 426 -13.37 2.15 -2.13
C GLU A 426 -13.50 1.85 -0.63
N LEU A 427 -12.87 2.67 0.21
CA LEU A 427 -12.98 2.63 1.67
C LEU A 427 -14.36 3.11 2.18
N GLY A 428 -15.20 3.63 1.29
CA GLY A 428 -16.59 3.98 1.53
C GLY A 428 -16.85 5.42 1.97
N PHE A 429 -15.87 6.31 1.89
CA PHE A 429 -16.08 7.76 2.02
C PHE A 429 -16.71 8.31 0.73
N GLU A 430 -17.26 9.53 0.78
CA GLU A 430 -17.66 10.28 -0.43
C GLU A 430 -16.60 11.35 -0.73
N ALA A 431 -15.76 11.14 -1.76
CA ALA A 431 -14.64 12.04 -2.08
C ALA A 431 -14.48 12.29 -3.59
N GLY A 432 -14.39 13.56 -3.99
CA GLY A 432 -14.02 14.00 -5.34
C GLY A 432 -12.53 14.39 -5.47
N PRO A 433 -11.91 14.27 -6.67
CA PRO A 433 -10.50 14.64 -6.88
C PRO A 433 -10.17 16.11 -6.53
N GLU A 434 -11.14 17.02 -6.63
CA GLU A 434 -11.02 18.43 -6.26
C GLU A 434 -10.88 18.65 -4.74
N GLN A 435 -11.31 17.70 -3.93
CA GLN A 435 -11.14 17.70 -2.48
C GLN A 435 -9.75 17.21 -2.07
N VAL A 436 -9.00 16.55 -2.95
CA VAL A 436 -7.67 16.01 -2.64
C VAL A 436 -6.58 17.02 -2.97
N VAL A 437 -5.66 17.22 -2.03
CA VAL A 437 -4.49 18.10 -2.14
C VAL A 437 -3.25 17.27 -1.85
N THR A 438 -2.40 17.07 -2.86
CA THR A 438 -1.18 16.25 -2.73
C THR A 438 0.09 17.09 -2.75
N SER A 439 1.14 16.59 -2.11
CA SER A 439 2.47 17.19 -2.17
C SER A 439 3.10 17.18 -3.56
N ALA A 440 2.64 16.30 -4.47
CA ALA A 440 3.01 16.32 -5.87
C ALA A 440 2.46 17.56 -6.58
N GLN A 441 1.18 17.88 -6.38
CA GLN A 441 0.55 19.10 -6.92
C GLN A 441 1.23 20.37 -6.38
N SER A 442 1.41 20.44 -5.07
CA SER A 442 2.06 21.58 -4.44
C SER A 442 3.53 21.74 -4.88
N GLY A 443 4.26 20.63 -5.04
CA GLY A 443 5.63 20.64 -5.56
C GLY A 443 5.72 21.09 -7.02
N ALA A 444 4.81 20.64 -7.88
CA ALA A 444 4.72 21.09 -9.27
C ALA A 444 4.38 22.59 -9.35
N GLN A 445 3.40 23.05 -8.57
CA GLN A 445 3.04 24.47 -8.48
C GLN A 445 4.21 25.32 -7.98
N LEU A 446 4.97 24.84 -6.99
CA LEU A 446 6.16 25.53 -6.47
C LEU A 446 7.26 25.65 -7.53
N LEU A 447 7.44 24.65 -8.41
CA LEU A 447 8.32 24.79 -9.58
C LEU A 447 7.84 25.90 -10.52
N ALA A 448 6.53 25.94 -10.84
CA ALA A 448 5.96 26.92 -11.76
C ALA A 448 6.01 28.37 -11.24
N GLU A 449 6.14 28.55 -9.93
CA GLU A 449 6.39 29.85 -9.29
C GLU A 449 7.86 30.31 -9.39
N HIS A 450 8.80 29.39 -9.67
CA HIS A 450 10.25 29.66 -9.71
C HIS A 450 10.90 29.48 -11.09
N LEU A 451 10.21 28.88 -12.06
CA LEU A 451 10.72 28.57 -13.39
C LEU A 451 9.96 29.30 -14.49
N GLU A 452 10.67 29.62 -15.58
CA GLU A 452 10.07 30.24 -16.77
C GLU A 452 9.24 29.22 -17.57
N PRO A 453 8.15 29.64 -18.25
CA PRO A 453 7.35 28.75 -19.10
C PRO A 453 8.20 28.05 -20.17
N GLY A 454 8.16 26.71 -20.19
CA GLY A 454 8.95 25.87 -21.10
C GLY A 454 10.30 25.38 -20.54
N SER A 455 10.66 25.75 -19.30
CA SER A 455 11.73 25.10 -18.54
C SER A 455 11.52 23.59 -18.38
N ARG A 456 12.59 22.86 -18.04
CA ARG A 456 12.57 21.41 -17.80
C ARG A 456 12.91 21.05 -16.36
N ALA A 457 12.13 20.15 -15.76
CA ALA A 457 12.41 19.55 -14.46
C ALA A 457 12.76 18.06 -14.60
N LEU A 458 13.86 17.64 -13.99
CA LEU A 458 14.20 16.24 -13.76
C LEU A 458 13.29 15.68 -12.67
N VAL A 459 12.55 14.62 -12.99
CA VAL A 459 11.60 14.02 -12.05
C VAL A 459 12.19 12.75 -11.44
N VAL A 460 12.43 12.81 -10.13
CA VAL A 460 12.89 11.70 -9.29
C VAL A 460 11.68 11.23 -8.47
N GLY A 461 10.89 10.30 -9.01
CA GLY A 461 9.60 9.91 -8.44
C GLY A 461 8.73 9.13 -9.41
N SER A 462 7.44 8.99 -9.09
CA SER A 462 6.47 8.25 -9.91
C SER A 462 6.10 8.98 -11.22
N GLU A 463 5.44 8.27 -12.14
CA GLU A 463 4.79 8.95 -13.28
C GLU A 463 3.67 9.89 -12.85
N GLY A 464 3.05 9.68 -11.68
CA GLY A 464 2.10 10.62 -11.08
C GLY A 464 2.75 11.98 -10.86
N LEU A 465 3.89 12.02 -10.16
CA LEU A 465 4.67 13.24 -9.98
C LEU A 465 5.11 13.85 -11.31
N ALA A 466 5.54 13.03 -12.27
CA ALA A 466 5.92 13.51 -13.61
C ALA A 466 4.74 14.10 -14.38
N GLN A 467 3.52 13.66 -14.10
CA GLN A 467 2.30 14.17 -14.71
C GLN A 467 1.87 15.51 -14.11
N GLU A 468 1.91 15.69 -12.80
CA GLU A 468 1.64 16.98 -12.15
C GLU A 468 2.58 18.10 -12.69
N VAL A 469 3.86 17.78 -12.91
CA VAL A 469 4.85 18.68 -13.53
C VAL A 469 4.45 19.09 -14.96
N ARG A 470 3.88 18.18 -15.76
CA ARG A 470 3.39 18.50 -17.10
C ARG A 470 2.12 19.35 -17.07
N GLU A 471 1.26 19.16 -16.08
CA GLU A 471 -0.02 19.87 -15.94
C GLU A 471 0.18 21.35 -15.59
N VAL A 472 1.25 21.71 -14.86
CA VAL A 472 1.69 23.09 -14.66
C VAL A 472 2.50 23.68 -15.83
N GLY A 473 2.66 22.95 -16.94
CA GLY A 473 3.31 23.42 -18.16
C GLY A 473 4.84 23.30 -18.20
N ILE A 474 5.44 22.52 -17.29
CA ILE A 474 6.89 22.29 -17.22
C ILE A 474 7.25 21.01 -17.98
N GLY A 475 8.35 21.04 -18.74
CA GLY A 475 8.85 19.88 -19.47
C GLY A 475 9.50 18.86 -18.55
N VAL A 476 9.29 17.56 -18.79
CA VAL A 476 9.96 16.51 -18.02
C VAL A 476 11.33 16.15 -18.63
N ALA A 477 12.34 16.04 -17.77
CA ALA A 477 13.65 15.47 -18.06
C ALA A 477 13.82 14.15 -17.30
N ARG A 478 14.71 13.27 -17.79
CA ARG A 478 15.03 11.97 -17.18
C ARG A 478 16.52 11.74 -16.93
N SER A 479 17.38 12.65 -17.37
CA SER A 479 18.81 12.66 -17.06
C SER A 479 19.29 14.08 -16.75
N ALA A 480 20.43 14.23 -16.07
CA ALA A 480 21.14 15.50 -15.98
C ALA A 480 21.64 16.00 -17.36
N ASP A 481 21.89 15.10 -18.32
CA ASP A 481 22.31 15.45 -19.69
C ASP A 481 21.23 16.20 -20.49
N ASP A 482 19.96 16.08 -20.08
CA ASP A 482 18.84 16.88 -20.59
C ASP A 482 18.96 18.38 -20.28
N LYS A 483 19.89 18.75 -19.38
CA LYS A 483 20.08 20.08 -18.79
C LYS A 483 18.78 20.63 -18.17
N PRO A 484 18.23 19.95 -17.16
CA PRO A 484 17.07 20.41 -16.42
C PRO A 484 17.39 21.69 -15.64
N ASP A 485 16.44 22.63 -15.61
CA ASP A 485 16.49 23.86 -14.81
C ASP A 485 16.16 23.56 -13.32
N ALA A 486 15.45 22.47 -13.06
CA ALA A 486 15.10 22.01 -11.72
C ALA A 486 15.14 20.48 -11.56
N VAL A 487 15.22 20.01 -10.31
CA VAL A 487 14.97 18.64 -9.89
C VAL A 487 13.78 18.65 -8.93
N ILE A 488 12.79 17.79 -9.17
CA ILE A 488 11.71 17.54 -8.23
C ILE A 488 11.74 16.08 -7.77
N GLN A 489 11.76 15.90 -6.44
CA GLN A 489 11.96 14.62 -5.79
C GLN A 489 10.78 14.25 -4.89
N GLY A 490 10.12 13.14 -5.19
CA GLY A 490 9.08 12.54 -4.36
C GLY A 490 9.21 11.01 -4.32
N TYR A 491 8.51 10.37 -3.38
CA TYR A 491 8.65 8.93 -3.18
C TYR A 491 8.22 8.09 -4.39
N SER A 492 9.01 7.06 -4.69
CA SER A 492 8.65 5.91 -5.52
C SER A 492 9.50 4.72 -5.07
N ALA A 493 8.90 3.53 -5.01
CA ALA A 493 9.59 2.30 -4.58
C ALA A 493 10.77 1.91 -5.50
N HIS A 494 10.81 2.43 -6.72
CA HIS A 494 11.83 2.13 -7.73
C HIS A 494 13.01 3.12 -7.74
N ILE A 495 13.07 4.11 -6.83
CA ILE A 495 14.19 5.07 -6.79
C ILE A 495 15.45 4.37 -6.31
N GLY A 496 16.40 4.19 -7.22
CA GLY A 496 17.69 3.57 -6.95
C GLY A 496 18.85 4.55 -6.95
N TRP A 497 20.07 4.00 -6.93
CA TRP A 497 21.31 4.76 -7.01
C TRP A 497 21.40 5.61 -8.30
N ALA A 498 20.80 5.15 -9.40
CA ALA A 498 20.88 5.83 -10.70
C ALA A 498 20.12 7.16 -10.67
N GLU A 499 18.85 7.16 -10.28
CA GLU A 499 18.00 8.35 -10.24
C GLU A 499 18.53 9.39 -9.25
N LEU A 500 19.02 8.93 -8.08
CA LEU A 500 19.66 9.81 -7.08
C LEU A 500 20.99 10.39 -7.58
N SER A 501 21.70 9.69 -8.47
CA SER A 501 22.93 10.19 -9.10
C SER A 501 22.64 11.23 -10.17
N GLU A 502 21.62 11.03 -11.02
CA GLU A 502 21.16 12.03 -11.99
C GLU A 502 20.67 13.30 -11.26
N ALA A 503 19.95 13.14 -10.14
CA ALA A 503 19.56 14.24 -9.27
C ALA A 503 20.77 15.02 -8.75
N ALA A 504 21.75 14.33 -8.19
CA ALA A 504 22.95 14.95 -7.65
C ALA A 504 23.80 15.66 -8.72
N LEU A 505 23.85 15.13 -9.95
CA LEU A 505 24.51 15.77 -11.09
C LEU A 505 23.80 17.07 -11.51
N ALA A 506 22.48 17.04 -11.67
CA ALA A 506 21.68 18.21 -12.03
C ALA A 506 21.75 19.32 -10.96
N ILE A 507 21.63 18.96 -9.68
CA ILE A 507 21.74 19.89 -8.55
C ILE A 507 23.14 20.53 -8.49
N ARG A 508 24.20 19.74 -8.71
CA ARG A 508 25.58 20.25 -8.79
C ARG A 508 25.84 21.15 -10.01
N ALA A 509 25.05 21.00 -11.08
CA ALA A 509 25.06 21.89 -12.23
C ALA A 509 24.28 23.20 -12.01
N GLY A 510 23.57 23.33 -10.88
CA GLY A 510 22.83 24.54 -10.48
C GLY A 510 21.31 24.45 -10.64
N ALA A 511 20.75 23.27 -10.91
CA ALA A 511 19.30 23.10 -10.99
C ALA A 511 18.63 23.37 -9.62
N LEU A 512 17.49 24.08 -9.63
CA LEU A 512 16.65 24.29 -8.45
C LEU A 512 16.19 22.94 -7.90
N TRP A 513 16.26 22.71 -6.59
CA TRP A 513 15.81 21.44 -6.00
C TRP A 513 14.54 21.62 -5.18
N VAL A 514 13.50 20.87 -5.53
CA VAL A 514 12.23 20.75 -4.79
C VAL A 514 12.06 19.32 -4.30
N ALA A 515 11.63 19.15 -3.05
CA ALA A 515 11.20 17.87 -2.49
C ALA A 515 9.71 17.93 -2.15
N THR A 516 8.95 16.88 -2.52
CA THR A 516 7.52 16.84 -2.23
C THR A 516 7.26 16.69 -0.73
N ASN A 517 8.06 15.89 -0.03
CA ASN A 517 8.10 15.84 1.44
C ASN A 517 9.50 15.45 1.92
N ILE A 518 9.75 15.57 3.22
CA ILE A 518 10.99 15.15 3.89
C ILE A 518 10.75 14.05 4.94
N ASP A 519 9.69 13.26 4.78
CA ASP A 519 9.35 12.18 5.70
C ASP A 519 10.42 11.09 5.70
N ALA A 520 11.13 10.93 6.82
CA ALA A 520 12.25 10.00 6.93
C ALA A 520 11.83 8.54 6.73
N THR A 521 10.61 8.19 7.15
CA THR A 521 10.03 6.84 7.12
C THR A 521 8.68 6.80 6.41
N LEU A 522 8.34 5.63 5.85
CA LEU A 522 7.03 5.32 5.28
C LEU A 522 6.38 4.16 6.06
N PRO A 523 5.18 4.33 6.66
CA PRO A 523 4.48 3.24 7.32
C PRO A 523 4.13 2.07 6.39
N SER A 524 4.18 0.84 6.90
CA SER A 524 3.71 -0.37 6.22
C SER A 524 3.33 -1.43 7.26
N GLU A 525 2.63 -2.50 6.84
CA GLU A 525 2.32 -3.65 7.71
C GLU A 525 3.59 -4.35 8.26
N ARG A 526 4.71 -4.24 7.55
CA ARG A 526 6.02 -4.77 7.96
C ARG A 526 6.79 -3.84 8.92
N GLY A 527 6.23 -2.68 9.25
CA GLY A 527 6.86 -1.62 10.04
C GLY A 527 7.27 -0.40 9.23
N LEU A 528 8.15 0.43 9.80
CA LEU A 528 8.61 1.68 9.18
C LEU A 528 9.67 1.41 8.11
N LEU A 529 9.32 1.69 6.85
CA LEU A 529 10.21 1.61 5.69
C LEU A 529 10.92 2.96 5.43
N VAL A 530 11.79 3.00 4.42
CA VAL A 530 12.52 4.21 4.00
C VAL A 530 11.57 5.18 3.30
N GLY A 531 11.40 6.39 3.85
CA GLY A 531 10.59 7.46 3.25
C GLY A 531 11.39 8.39 2.32
N ASN A 532 10.71 9.32 1.65
CA ASN A 532 11.35 10.26 0.71
C ASN A 532 12.42 11.13 1.39
N GLY A 533 12.23 11.51 2.65
CA GLY A 533 13.20 12.28 3.44
C GLY A 533 14.55 11.59 3.58
N SER A 534 14.56 10.26 3.68
CA SER A 534 15.81 9.48 3.69
C SER A 534 16.51 9.48 2.33
N LEU A 535 15.75 9.44 1.23
CA LEU A 535 16.28 9.56 -0.14
C LEU A 535 16.78 10.99 -0.42
N VAL A 536 16.07 12.01 0.08
CA VAL A 536 16.47 13.42 0.06
C VAL A 536 17.75 13.61 0.87
N ALA A 537 17.87 13.00 2.05
CA ALA A 537 19.08 13.08 2.87
C ALA A 537 20.31 12.49 2.16
N ALA A 538 20.15 11.43 1.37
CA ALA A 538 21.22 10.88 0.54
C ALA A 538 21.70 11.88 -0.54
N VAL A 539 20.76 12.52 -1.25
CA VAL A 539 21.10 13.56 -2.26
C VAL A 539 21.69 14.81 -1.59
N ALA A 540 21.17 15.23 -0.44
CA ALA A 540 21.68 16.37 0.33
C ALA A 540 23.12 16.12 0.79
N ASN A 541 23.42 14.92 1.30
CA ASN A 541 24.77 14.49 1.65
C ASN A 541 25.70 14.48 0.42
N ALA A 542 25.23 13.92 -0.71
CA ALA A 542 26.00 13.81 -1.94
C ALA A 542 26.24 15.15 -2.66
N THR A 543 25.43 16.19 -2.40
CA THR A 543 25.51 17.51 -3.08
C THR A 543 26.01 18.63 -2.19
N GLY A 544 25.77 18.57 -0.88
CA GLY A 544 25.93 19.68 0.06
C GLY A 544 24.80 20.73 0.00
N GLN A 545 23.69 20.42 -0.67
CA GLN A 545 22.53 21.31 -0.84
C GLN A 545 21.32 20.82 -0.02
N THR A 546 20.28 21.64 0.05
CA THR A 546 18.98 21.32 0.66
C THR A 546 17.84 21.73 -0.27
N PRO A 547 16.74 20.94 -0.40
CA PRO A 547 15.63 21.29 -1.27
C PRO A 547 14.73 22.37 -0.65
N LEU A 548 13.94 23.03 -1.50
CA LEU A 548 12.67 23.62 -1.08
C LEU A 548 11.66 22.49 -0.82
N VAL A 549 10.96 22.52 0.30
CA VAL A 549 9.98 21.47 0.66
C VAL A 549 8.57 21.99 0.37
N ALA A 550 7.78 21.20 -0.37
CA ALA A 550 6.40 21.55 -0.73
C ALA A 550 5.37 21.05 0.29
N GLY A 551 5.51 19.80 0.73
CA GLY A 551 4.65 19.14 1.71
C GLY A 551 4.86 19.59 3.14
N LYS A 552 3.99 19.11 4.01
CA LYS A 552 4.03 19.33 5.46
C LYS A 552 5.38 18.90 6.04
N PRO A 553 5.97 19.65 7.00
CA PRO A 553 5.38 20.82 7.69
C PRO A 553 5.54 22.16 6.94
N ALA A 554 6.10 22.19 5.73
CA ALA A 554 6.27 23.43 5.00
C ALA A 554 4.93 24.04 4.54
N ALA A 555 4.90 25.37 4.45
CA ALA A 555 3.71 26.14 4.08
C ALA A 555 3.01 25.77 2.74
N PRO A 556 3.70 25.44 1.63
CA PRO A 556 3.07 25.40 0.30
C PRO A 556 1.85 24.48 0.18
N LEU A 557 1.89 23.26 0.72
CA LEU A 557 0.74 22.34 0.68
C LEU A 557 -0.46 22.90 1.44
N MET A 558 -0.23 23.44 2.64
CA MET A 558 -1.30 23.94 3.49
C MET A 558 -1.88 25.25 2.94
N VAL A 559 -1.06 26.10 2.31
CA VAL A 559 -1.52 27.31 1.60
C VAL A 559 -2.39 26.96 0.39
N ASP A 560 -2.05 25.92 -0.37
CA ASP A 560 -2.91 25.44 -1.47
C ASP A 560 -4.22 24.85 -0.94
N ALA A 561 -4.18 24.05 0.14
CA ALA A 561 -5.38 23.53 0.79
C ALA A 561 -6.31 24.64 1.31
N ILE A 562 -5.77 25.68 1.97
CA ILE A 562 -6.52 26.88 2.35
C ILE A 562 -7.14 27.55 1.11
N ARG A 563 -6.35 27.78 0.06
CA ARG A 563 -6.81 28.44 -1.17
C ARG A 563 -7.96 27.68 -1.85
N ARG A 564 -7.87 26.35 -1.93
CA ARG A 564 -8.92 25.49 -2.48
C ARG A 564 -10.17 25.44 -1.60
N SER A 565 -10.01 25.51 -0.28
CA SER A 565 -11.14 25.52 0.65
C SER A 565 -12.05 26.73 0.49
N GLY A 566 -11.50 27.88 0.07
CA GLY A 566 -12.25 29.11 -0.13
C GLY A 566 -12.83 29.74 1.15
N VAL A 567 -12.52 29.17 2.32
CA VAL A 567 -13.00 29.61 3.64
C VAL A 567 -11.91 30.32 4.42
N ASN A 568 -12.28 31.12 5.44
CA ASN A 568 -11.33 31.88 6.24
C ASN A 568 -10.92 31.14 7.51
N LYS A 569 -11.73 30.17 7.96
CA LYS A 569 -11.50 29.43 9.19
C LYS A 569 -11.54 27.90 9.00
N PRO A 570 -10.63 27.33 8.19
CA PRO A 570 -10.44 25.88 8.13
C PRO A 570 -9.76 25.36 9.40
N LEU A 571 -9.92 24.06 9.67
CA LEU A 571 -9.30 23.33 10.79
C LEU A 571 -8.38 22.23 10.25
N VAL A 572 -7.12 22.18 10.70
CA VAL A 572 -6.24 21.05 10.37
C VAL A 572 -6.51 19.90 11.33
N VAL A 573 -6.59 18.67 10.82
CA VAL A 573 -6.79 17.45 11.61
C VAL A 573 -5.81 16.40 11.12
N GLY A 574 -4.96 15.88 12.03
CA GLY A 574 -3.93 14.91 11.70
C GLY A 574 -3.40 14.18 12.93
N ASP A 575 -2.57 13.15 12.72
CA ASP A 575 -1.96 12.34 13.78
C ASP A 575 -0.46 12.61 13.97
N ARG A 576 0.15 13.48 13.14
CA ARG A 576 1.59 13.79 13.20
C ARG A 576 1.89 15.20 13.66
N LEU A 577 2.57 15.29 14.81
CA LEU A 577 3.09 16.53 15.39
C LEU A 577 4.04 17.25 14.43
N ASP A 578 4.99 16.50 13.84
CA ASP A 578 6.08 17.00 12.99
C ASP A 578 5.69 17.32 11.54
N THR A 579 4.45 17.02 11.14
CA THR A 579 3.92 17.37 9.80
C THR A 579 2.62 18.15 9.89
N ASP A 580 1.57 17.60 10.48
CA ASP A 580 0.22 18.18 10.42
C ASP A 580 0.10 19.37 11.35
N ILE A 581 0.57 19.21 12.58
CA ILE A 581 0.45 20.23 13.61
C ILE A 581 1.46 21.36 13.37
N GLU A 582 2.72 21.03 13.07
CA GLU A 582 3.72 22.02 12.67
C GLU A 582 3.37 22.72 11.35
N GLY A 583 2.76 22.00 10.40
CA GLY A 583 2.21 22.57 9.17
C GLY A 583 1.09 23.57 9.45
N ALA A 584 0.15 23.23 10.33
CA ALA A 584 -0.92 24.14 10.75
C ALA A 584 -0.37 25.39 11.46
N HIS A 585 0.57 25.22 12.40
CA HIS A 585 1.25 26.31 13.09
C HIS A 585 1.98 27.23 12.10
N THR A 586 2.67 26.67 11.12
CA THR A 586 3.42 27.42 10.09
C THR A 586 2.55 28.36 9.26
N VAL A 587 1.27 28.02 9.04
CA VAL A 587 0.30 28.89 8.36
C VAL A 587 -0.66 29.63 9.31
N GLY A 588 -0.52 29.46 10.63
CA GLY A 588 -1.34 30.12 11.64
C GLY A 588 -2.78 29.59 11.75
N LEU A 589 -3.01 28.32 11.42
CA LEU A 589 -4.31 27.66 11.60
C LEU A 589 -4.41 26.94 12.96
N ASP A 590 -5.65 26.84 13.47
CA ASP A 590 -5.97 25.91 14.55
C ASP A 590 -5.82 24.46 14.06
N SER A 591 -5.47 23.56 14.99
CA SER A 591 -5.25 22.15 14.69
C SER A 591 -5.77 21.18 15.76
N VAL A 592 -6.15 19.98 15.32
CA VAL A 592 -6.54 18.84 16.16
C VAL A 592 -5.54 17.72 15.95
N LEU A 593 -4.93 17.24 17.04
CA LEU A 593 -4.23 15.96 17.04
C LEU A 593 -5.22 14.83 17.32
N VAL A 594 -5.23 13.80 16.47
CA VAL A 594 -5.87 12.50 16.75
C VAL A 594 -4.81 11.49 17.21
N LEU A 595 -5.18 10.53 18.06
CA LEU A 595 -4.26 9.53 18.64
C LEU A 595 -4.37 8.15 17.95
N THR A 596 -4.75 8.14 16.67
CA THR A 596 -4.97 6.92 15.88
C THR A 596 -3.80 6.50 14.99
N GLY A 597 -2.80 7.37 14.83
CA GLY A 597 -1.62 7.15 13.99
C GLY A 597 -0.31 7.22 14.77
N VAL A 598 0.63 8.05 14.30
CA VAL A 598 2.05 7.99 14.71
C VAL A 598 2.32 8.67 16.06
N SER A 599 1.79 9.86 16.32
CA SER A 599 2.14 10.60 17.54
C SER A 599 1.41 10.05 18.76
N THR A 600 2.16 9.75 19.82
CA THR A 600 1.59 9.28 21.08
C THR A 600 1.26 10.44 22.03
N ALA A 601 0.50 10.16 23.08
CA ALA A 601 0.29 11.11 24.17
C ALA A 601 1.61 11.54 24.85
N ARG A 602 2.65 10.69 24.85
CA ARG A 602 3.99 11.04 25.38
C ARG A 602 4.69 12.06 24.49
N ASP A 603 4.59 11.90 23.17
CA ASP A 603 5.19 12.83 22.21
C ASP A 603 4.51 14.21 22.29
N LEU A 604 3.18 14.24 22.50
CA LEU A 604 2.45 15.48 22.77
C LEU A 604 2.96 16.19 24.03
N LEU A 605 3.22 15.48 25.14
CA LEU A 605 3.79 16.10 26.34
C LEU A 605 5.19 16.67 26.09
N ALA A 606 5.96 16.07 25.17
CA ALA A 606 7.30 16.51 24.78
C ALA A 606 7.32 17.59 23.67
N ALA A 607 6.17 17.93 23.07
CA ALA A 607 6.11 18.74 21.86
C ALA A 607 6.74 20.14 22.04
N PRO A 608 7.67 20.56 21.14
CA PRO A 608 8.15 21.94 21.08
C PRO A 608 7.02 22.89 20.65
N PRO A 609 7.11 24.20 20.93
CA PRO A 609 6.02 25.17 20.71
C PRO A 609 5.35 25.10 19.33
N GLU A 610 6.15 24.94 18.28
CA GLU A 610 5.76 24.83 16.88
C GLU A 610 4.93 23.57 16.56
N GLN A 611 5.01 22.53 17.38
CA GLN A 611 4.32 21.24 17.23
C GLN A 611 3.12 21.10 18.19
N ARG A 612 2.66 22.17 18.85
CA ARG A 612 1.58 22.10 19.85
C ARG A 612 0.20 22.30 19.21
N PRO A 613 -0.70 21.29 19.23
CA PRO A 613 -2.02 21.43 18.64
C PRO A 613 -2.95 22.29 19.50
N THR A 614 -4.00 22.85 18.90
CA THR A 614 -5.05 23.59 19.62
C THR A 614 -5.93 22.64 20.45
N TYR A 615 -6.20 21.45 19.91
CA TYR A 615 -7.04 20.41 20.52
C TYR A 615 -6.35 19.03 20.42
N VAL A 616 -6.67 18.12 21.34
CA VAL A 616 -6.32 16.70 21.21
C VAL A 616 -7.52 15.82 21.49
N VAL A 617 -7.75 14.81 20.66
CA VAL A 617 -8.85 13.86 20.78
C VAL A 617 -8.34 12.43 20.52
N ALA A 618 -9.07 11.41 20.97
CA ALA A 618 -8.70 10.03 20.71
C ALA A 618 -8.72 9.70 19.20
N ASP A 619 -9.76 10.14 18.49
CA ASP A 619 -10.01 9.88 17.07
C ASP A 619 -11.02 10.91 16.52
N LEU A 620 -11.34 10.83 15.22
CA LEU A 620 -12.23 11.77 14.53
C LEU A 620 -13.61 11.96 15.19
N ARG A 621 -14.15 10.98 15.93
CA ARG A 621 -15.43 11.15 16.67
C ARG A 621 -15.35 12.31 17.68
N GLY A 622 -14.14 12.63 18.14
CA GLY A 622 -13.83 13.77 18.99
C GLY A 622 -14.18 15.14 18.39
N LEU A 623 -14.33 15.27 17.06
CA LEU A 623 -14.76 16.53 16.43
C LEU A 623 -16.18 16.95 16.85
N TYR A 624 -17.00 16.03 17.35
CA TYR A 624 -18.32 16.32 17.94
C TYR A 624 -18.30 16.51 19.48
N LEU A 625 -17.12 16.52 20.11
CA LEU A 625 -17.00 16.93 21.52
C LEU A 625 -17.01 18.46 21.62
N SER A 626 -17.32 18.95 22.82
CA SER A 626 -17.26 20.39 23.12
C SER A 626 -15.84 20.90 22.93
N ALA A 627 -15.68 22.01 22.20
CA ALA A 627 -14.37 22.62 21.95
C ALA A 627 -13.64 22.98 23.26
N ASP A 628 -14.38 23.45 24.27
CA ASP A 628 -13.83 23.78 25.58
C ASP A 628 -13.35 22.54 26.35
N LEU A 629 -13.86 21.34 26.07
CA LEU A 629 -13.52 20.09 26.76
C LEU A 629 -12.18 19.50 26.30
N VAL A 630 -11.85 19.66 25.02
CA VAL A 630 -10.68 19.01 24.38
C VAL A 630 -9.62 20.01 23.89
N ARG A 631 -9.85 21.31 24.12
CA ARG A 631 -8.83 22.35 23.94
C ARG A 631 -7.71 22.18 24.96
N ILE A 632 -6.47 22.32 24.51
CA ILE A 632 -5.30 22.25 25.39
C ILE A 632 -5.19 23.55 26.20
N ALA A 633 -5.62 23.45 27.45
CA ALA A 633 -5.71 24.54 28.43
C ALA A 633 -5.76 23.93 29.85
N PRO A 634 -5.62 24.72 30.92
CA PRO A 634 -5.99 24.27 32.26
C PRO A 634 -7.49 23.93 32.34
N HIS A 635 -7.84 22.76 32.89
CA HIS A 635 -9.22 22.32 33.06
C HIS A 635 -9.61 22.24 34.53
N ASP A 636 -10.79 22.78 34.86
CA ASP A 636 -11.36 22.67 36.20
C ASP A 636 -11.64 21.21 36.56
N GLY A 637 -11.20 20.80 37.74
CA GLY A 637 -11.43 19.46 38.29
C GLY A 637 -10.33 18.44 37.99
N TRP A 638 -9.27 18.82 37.25
CA TRP A 638 -7.99 18.13 37.29
C TRP A 638 -7.02 18.86 38.22
N GLN A 639 -6.31 18.12 39.06
CA GLN A 639 -5.23 18.60 39.90
C GLN A 639 -3.95 17.93 39.42
N ILE A 640 -3.01 18.72 38.89
CA ILE A 640 -1.77 18.24 38.30
C ILE A 640 -0.63 18.94 39.05
N GLU A 641 0.20 18.16 39.73
CA GLU A 641 1.40 18.65 40.42
C GLU A 641 2.63 18.08 39.71
N ILE A 642 3.62 18.94 39.46
CA ILE A 642 4.88 18.62 38.77
C ILE A 642 6.03 18.89 39.75
N ASP A 643 6.90 17.91 39.94
CA ASP A 643 8.13 17.99 40.74
C ASP A 643 9.25 17.28 39.96
N GLY A 644 10.06 18.04 39.24
CA GLY A 644 11.09 17.55 38.33
C GLY A 644 10.52 16.73 37.16
N ASP A 645 10.87 15.44 37.12
CA ASP A 645 10.42 14.44 36.14
C ASP A 645 9.23 13.60 36.64
N ALA A 646 8.67 13.94 37.81
CA ALA A 646 7.47 13.31 38.36
C ALA A 646 6.24 14.22 38.20
N VAL A 647 5.19 13.68 37.59
CA VAL A 647 3.87 14.31 37.49
C VAL A 647 2.85 13.45 38.23
N SER A 648 2.14 14.07 39.18
CA SER A 648 1.02 13.43 39.87
C SER A 648 -0.30 14.07 39.46
N VAL A 649 -1.31 13.23 39.24
CA VAL A 649 -2.61 13.63 38.71
C VAL A 649 -3.73 13.13 39.61
N ALA A 650 -4.59 14.03 40.07
CA ALA A 650 -5.83 13.73 40.78
C ALA A 650 -7.03 14.38 40.09
N THR A 651 -8.24 13.88 40.38
CA THR A 651 -9.49 14.42 39.83
C THR A 651 -10.50 14.73 40.92
N THR A 652 -11.32 15.76 40.71
CA THR A 652 -12.54 16.01 41.50
C THR A 652 -13.81 15.65 40.72
N GLY A 653 -13.70 14.80 39.70
CA GLY A 653 -14.81 14.38 38.85
C GLY A 653 -14.89 15.09 37.49
N ALA A 654 -13.76 15.52 36.95
CA ALA A 654 -13.68 16.03 35.58
C ALA A 654 -13.88 14.90 34.54
N PRO A 655 -14.38 15.18 33.32
CA PRO A 655 -14.53 14.17 32.27
C PRO A 655 -13.19 13.63 31.79
N ALA A 656 -13.14 12.35 31.42
CA ALA A 656 -11.90 11.66 31.03
C ALA A 656 -11.24 12.29 29.79
N GLU A 657 -12.05 12.81 28.87
CA GLU A 657 -11.63 13.43 27.61
C GLU A 657 -10.79 14.70 27.82
N SER A 658 -10.96 15.38 28.97
CA SER A 658 -10.20 16.58 29.33
C SER A 658 -8.86 16.31 30.02
N LEU A 659 -8.55 15.05 30.36
CA LEU A 659 -7.32 14.68 31.07
C LEU A 659 -6.07 15.05 30.27
N LEU A 660 -5.94 14.53 29.05
CA LEU A 660 -4.75 14.77 28.24
C LEU A 660 -4.57 16.26 27.85
N PRO A 661 -5.62 17.01 27.45
CA PRO A 661 -5.53 18.46 27.28
C PRO A 661 -5.05 19.19 28.55
N ALA A 662 -5.55 18.84 29.73
CA ALA A 662 -5.12 19.44 30.99
C ALA A 662 -3.66 19.14 31.31
N LEU A 663 -3.25 17.87 31.11
CA LEU A 663 -1.90 17.38 31.37
C LEU A 663 -0.87 18.02 30.45
N ALA A 664 -1.15 18.10 29.15
CA ALA A 664 -0.30 18.79 28.17
C ALA A 664 -0.14 20.28 28.53
N ALA A 665 -1.23 20.98 28.84
CA ALA A 665 -1.18 22.38 29.25
C ALA A 665 -0.35 22.60 30.52
N ALA A 666 -0.46 21.72 31.52
CA ALA A 666 0.33 21.80 32.75
C ALA A 666 1.83 21.55 32.50
N VAL A 667 2.18 20.51 31.75
CA VAL A 667 3.57 20.17 31.40
C VAL A 667 4.23 21.30 30.60
N TRP A 668 3.55 21.84 29.59
CA TRP A 668 4.07 22.92 28.75
C TRP A 668 4.18 24.28 29.46
N ALA A 669 3.40 24.49 30.52
CA ALA A 669 3.44 25.70 31.35
C ALA A 669 4.45 25.59 32.50
N SER A 670 5.08 24.43 32.71
CA SER A 670 6.08 24.24 33.76
C SER A 670 7.31 25.12 33.53
N SER A 671 7.81 25.72 34.60
CA SER A 671 9.10 26.42 34.61
C SER A 671 10.29 25.47 34.83
N GLU A 672 10.03 24.18 35.06
CA GLU A 672 11.05 23.18 35.37
C GLU A 672 11.60 22.54 34.10
N THR A 673 12.86 22.09 34.15
CA THR A 673 13.48 21.37 33.02
C THR A 673 13.08 19.90 33.11
N ILE A 674 12.04 19.53 32.39
CA ILE A 674 11.51 18.16 32.33
C ILE A 674 12.32 17.34 31.31
N ASP A 675 12.89 16.21 31.75
CA ASP A 675 13.41 15.20 30.82
C ASP A 675 12.27 14.25 30.42
N HIS A 676 11.70 14.49 29.23
CA HIS A 676 10.60 13.72 28.68
C HIS A 676 10.95 12.23 28.42
N GLY A 677 12.24 11.88 28.38
CA GLY A 677 12.70 10.50 28.27
C GLY A 677 12.47 9.69 29.55
N VAL A 678 12.55 10.32 30.72
CA VAL A 678 12.33 9.69 32.03
C VAL A 678 11.04 10.11 32.75
N LEU A 679 10.29 11.07 32.17
CA LEU A 679 9.01 11.56 32.68
C LEU A 679 8.08 10.43 33.15
N THR A 680 7.71 10.49 34.42
CA THR A 680 6.77 9.57 35.08
C THR A 680 5.45 10.29 35.36
N VAL A 681 4.33 9.69 34.92
CA VAL A 681 2.99 10.22 35.21
C VAL A 681 2.23 9.21 36.07
N THR A 682 1.73 9.67 37.21
CA THR A 682 1.11 8.83 38.24
C THR A 682 -0.29 9.34 38.61
N GLY A 683 -1.24 8.42 38.79
CA GLY A 683 -2.58 8.75 39.26
C GLY A 683 -2.69 8.66 40.77
N ALA A 684 -3.44 9.58 41.39
CA ALA A 684 -3.70 9.58 42.84
C ALA A 684 -4.66 8.46 43.29
N ASP A 685 -5.38 7.84 42.34
CA ASP A 685 -6.25 6.68 42.54
C ASP A 685 -6.26 5.74 41.32
N ASP A 686 -6.84 4.55 41.49
CA ASP A 686 -6.94 3.51 40.45
C ASP A 686 -7.71 3.97 39.19
N THR A 687 -8.64 4.92 39.32
CA THR A 687 -9.42 5.44 38.19
C THR A 687 -8.55 6.35 37.32
N VAL A 688 -7.83 7.29 37.92
CA VAL A 688 -6.87 8.13 37.19
C VAL A 688 -5.72 7.29 36.63
N GLY A 689 -5.21 6.32 37.40
CA GLY A 689 -4.19 5.37 36.95
C GLY A 689 -4.62 4.58 35.71
N ALA A 690 -5.88 4.12 35.65
CA ALA A 690 -6.42 3.42 34.49
C ALA A 690 -6.54 4.33 33.25
N LEU A 691 -6.91 5.61 33.41
CA LEU A 691 -6.95 6.58 32.31
C LEU A 691 -5.54 6.87 31.76
N LEU A 692 -4.56 7.08 32.64
CA LEU A 692 -3.15 7.26 32.24
C LEU A 692 -2.59 6.01 31.55
N ALA A 693 -2.99 4.81 31.96
CA ALA A 693 -2.60 3.56 31.29
C ALA A 693 -3.19 3.45 29.87
N GLN A 694 -4.44 3.88 29.66
CA GLN A 694 -5.06 3.93 28.32
C GLN A 694 -4.35 4.90 27.38
N LEU A 695 -3.77 5.97 27.91
CA LEU A 695 -2.96 6.94 27.16
C LEU A 695 -1.49 6.51 26.96
N GLY A 696 -1.08 5.33 27.46
CA GLY A 696 0.33 4.90 27.41
C GLY A 696 1.27 5.70 28.33
N LEU A 697 0.72 6.45 29.28
CA LEU A 697 1.47 7.34 30.18
C LEU A 697 1.76 6.73 31.56
N ALA A 698 1.17 5.59 31.90
CA ALA A 698 1.37 4.94 33.19
C ALA A 698 2.82 4.47 33.38
N GLY A 699 3.53 5.13 34.30
CA GLY A 699 4.75 4.55 34.88
C GLY A 699 4.40 3.38 35.80
N VAL A 700 5.08 2.25 35.65
CA VAL A 700 5.00 1.16 36.63
C VAL A 700 5.72 1.63 37.90
N GLY A 701 4.95 1.81 38.99
CA GLY A 701 5.46 2.16 40.32
C GLY A 701 6.11 1.01 41.08
#